data_AF-S8DE05-F1
#
_entry.id   AF-S8DE05-F1
#
_cell.length_a   1.000
_cell.length_b   1.000
_cell.length_c   1.000
_cell.angle_alpha   90.00
_cell.angle_beta   90.00
_cell.angle_gamma   90.00
#
_symmetry.space_group_name_H-M   'P 1'
#
loop_
_entity.id
_entity.type
_entity.pdbx_description
1 polymer ?
#
loop_
_entity_poly.entity_id
_entity_poly.type
_entity_poly.pdbx_seq_one_letter_code
_entity_poly.pdbx_strand_id
1 'polypeptide(L)'
;VLNDWSSGDADFCSWRGVSCSGRREVVGLNLSASSLAGAVSPAIGLLPRLLRLDLSSNLLSGSIPPDLANLTSLESLLLFSNRLSGSIPPELSSLRRLQLLRIGDNLLTGEIPPSLGELRSLATLGLASCSLTGTIPPELGKLDKLQNLILQQNQLRGPIPPELGNCSGLVIFTAAENQLDGSIPPELGRLKNLEIMNLANNSLSGEIPPQIGDMNRLSYLNLLGNRLQGRIPNSLPNLTNLRNLDLSGNNLVGEIPPALTATLTHLMLGQNLLSGGIPAEIKSCKFLEVLDLSNNSIGGSMPPELYEMSQLTDLILNDNSLSGSVSPRIGNLTNLRTLSLYQNQLQGSLPREIGMLGNLQILYLYENRLSGEIPLEIANCSNLQMVDLFGNQFSGKIPTAIGELTQLKFLHLRQNDLSGEIPASLGNCTSLAVVDLADNRLSGEIPATFGNLGALEQLILYNNSLQGALPQRLINLVNFTRINLSNNRLHGSLEPLCSSRKLLSFDVSNNGFDTGIPHQLGYSPSLERLRLSGNMLSGEIPVTLGIIRELSLLDLSRNKLTGQIPFELSHCKRLTYLDLDHNMLSGTVPHWVGDMPLLGELNLEDNRLSESLPEELFNCKNLLLLSLGNNFLTGDLSPEIGKLVSLNVLDLKGNRFSGRIPSSLGQLRELYQLQLSGNRFSGEIPSEIGQLQNLQSILDLSYNNLSGTVPLSIAALSKLEALDLSHNELSGEVPPQVNRMNSLERLDLSFNNFNGELDGGYARWPAIAFVGNSDLCGGPLRNCKFIEKSYGLGESSVIAISIISATFVLILLSVVGFFFFFLLKHKKTTMAGIQLAGCPTSDSPSQALFDRPKRDFKWVDIMEATNNLSEEFVIGSGGSGTIYRADLSTGETVAIKRITPLKKDDKTFSREIKTLGRIRHRHLVRLVGYCSNNKDGSNLLIYEFMENGSLWDWLHKKKPSKLDWYARLKIAVGLAHGLEYLHHDCAPKILHRDVKSSNVLLDSKMEARLGDFGLAKLLSDHHDSENNTESSSSSSWFAGSYGYIAPEYAYSLNATEKSDVYSMGVVLMELVTGKMPTDGRFGAAVDMVRWVELHMDRGSDSVEEELVDPAMKPLFRIEVSAILRVLEIAVNCTRTVPAERPTSRQASDLLVNVFNDSA
;
A
#
# COMPACT_ATOMS: atom_id res chain seq x y z
N VAL A 1 57.15 -2.87 -16.94
CA VAL A 1 56.34 -1.63 -17.03
C VAL A 1 57.25 -0.47 -17.38
N LEU A 2 58.18 -0.10 -16.49
CA LEU A 2 59.27 0.83 -16.76
C LEU A 2 60.48 0.03 -17.25
N ASN A 3 60.48 -0.35 -18.53
CA ASN A 3 61.51 -1.24 -19.09
C ASN A 3 62.78 -0.48 -19.51
N ASP A 4 62.67 0.84 -19.60
CA ASP A 4 63.69 1.84 -19.89
C ASP A 4 64.46 2.29 -18.63
N TRP A 5 63.89 2.08 -17.44
CA TRP A 5 64.56 2.28 -16.15
C TRP A 5 65.56 1.15 -15.89
N SER A 6 66.65 1.14 -16.66
CA SER A 6 67.62 0.04 -16.74
C SER A 6 69.02 0.49 -16.36
N SER A 7 69.77 -0.36 -15.67
CA SER A 7 71.21 -0.14 -15.40
C SER A 7 72.08 -0.09 -16.66
N GLY A 8 71.51 -0.40 -17.83
CA GLY A 8 72.16 -0.23 -19.14
C GLY A 8 72.04 1.18 -19.74
N ASP A 9 71.11 2.03 -19.27
CA ASP A 9 71.06 3.45 -19.66
C ASP A 9 71.45 4.32 -18.46
N ALA A 10 72.65 4.91 -18.54
CA ALA A 10 73.20 5.80 -17.52
C ALA A 10 72.64 7.24 -17.58
N ASP A 11 71.85 7.60 -18.61
CA ASP A 11 71.14 8.87 -18.65
C ASP A 11 69.73 8.76 -18.10
N PHE A 12 69.61 8.69 -16.77
CA PHE A 12 68.31 8.69 -16.08
C PHE A 12 67.43 9.92 -16.37
N CYS A 13 67.94 10.95 -17.05
CA CYS A 13 67.14 12.07 -17.54
C CYS A 13 66.44 11.78 -18.89
N SER A 14 66.75 10.65 -19.55
CA SER A 14 66.04 10.10 -20.72
C SER A 14 64.78 9.30 -20.29
N TRP A 15 64.81 8.74 -19.07
CA TRP A 15 63.85 7.75 -18.60
C TRP A 15 62.43 8.30 -18.53
N ARG A 16 61.46 7.47 -18.93
CA ARG A 16 60.03 7.80 -18.91
C ARG A 16 59.60 8.32 -17.54
N GLY A 17 58.96 9.49 -17.56
CA GLY A 17 58.42 10.14 -16.37
C GLY A 17 59.44 10.89 -15.52
N VAL A 18 60.75 10.71 -15.74
CA VAL A 18 61.78 11.47 -15.02
C VAL A 18 61.94 12.86 -15.67
N SER A 19 62.26 13.86 -14.86
CA SER A 19 62.60 15.21 -15.34
C SER A 19 63.74 15.77 -14.50
N CYS A 20 64.78 16.29 -15.17
CA CYS A 20 66.01 16.74 -14.55
C CYS A 20 66.20 18.27 -14.57
N SER A 21 66.92 18.80 -13.57
CA SER A 21 67.51 20.13 -13.61
C SER A 21 68.63 20.20 -14.66
N GLY A 22 69.04 21.41 -15.04
CA GLY A 22 70.25 21.64 -15.86
C GLY A 22 71.56 21.18 -15.21
N ARG A 23 71.53 20.57 -14.02
CA ARG A 23 72.65 19.93 -13.32
C ARG A 23 72.50 18.40 -13.22
N ARG A 24 71.51 17.81 -13.92
CA ARG A 24 71.12 16.39 -13.85
C ARG A 24 70.67 15.94 -12.43
N GLU A 25 70.09 16.84 -11.64
CA GLU A 25 69.35 16.47 -10.41
C GLU A 25 67.89 16.17 -10.79
N VAL A 26 67.26 15.12 -10.24
CA VAL A 26 65.83 14.84 -10.52
C VAL A 26 64.95 15.90 -9.83
N VAL A 27 64.10 16.57 -10.61
CA VAL A 27 63.17 17.63 -10.17
C VAL A 27 61.70 17.29 -10.43
N GLY A 28 61.42 16.31 -11.29
CA GLY A 28 60.06 15.81 -11.53
C GLY A 28 60.05 14.30 -11.73
N LEU A 29 58.99 13.66 -11.25
CA LEU A 29 58.70 12.24 -11.45
C LEU A 29 57.19 12.11 -11.69
N ASN A 30 56.80 11.88 -12.95
CA ASN A 30 55.41 11.64 -13.34
C ASN A 30 55.27 10.26 -14.01
N LEU A 31 54.68 9.33 -13.28
CA LEU A 31 54.34 7.98 -13.74
C LEU A 31 52.83 7.74 -13.60
N SER A 32 52.02 8.78 -13.82
CA SER A 32 50.57 8.66 -13.85
C SER A 32 50.10 7.70 -14.94
N ALA A 33 48.93 7.07 -14.75
CA ALA A 33 48.26 6.19 -15.72
C ALA A 33 49.16 5.06 -16.31
N SER A 34 50.19 4.63 -15.58
CA SER A 34 51.27 3.77 -16.09
C SER A 34 51.08 2.28 -15.76
N SER A 35 49.96 1.90 -15.15
CA SER A 35 49.67 0.53 -14.67
C SER A 35 50.73 -0.02 -13.71
N LEU A 36 51.33 0.84 -12.88
CA LEU A 36 52.23 0.45 -11.80
C LEU A 36 51.47 -0.25 -10.67
N ALA A 37 52.10 -1.23 -10.04
CA ALA A 37 51.56 -1.97 -8.90
C ALA A 37 52.64 -2.23 -7.84
N GLY A 38 52.23 -2.50 -6.61
CA GLY A 38 53.12 -2.60 -5.45
C GLY A 38 53.17 -1.29 -4.64
N ALA A 39 54.10 -1.19 -3.70
CA ALA A 39 54.15 -0.08 -2.75
C ALA A 39 54.96 1.13 -3.24
N VAL A 40 54.55 2.33 -2.80
CA VAL A 40 55.36 3.54 -2.92
C VAL A 40 56.61 3.37 -2.04
N SER A 41 57.79 3.46 -2.64
CA SER A 41 59.04 3.21 -1.91
C SER A 41 59.46 4.41 -1.04
N PRO A 42 59.83 4.21 0.24
CA PRO A 42 60.47 5.24 1.08
C PRO A 42 61.70 5.88 0.43
N ALA A 43 62.42 5.14 -0.42
CA ALA A 43 63.61 5.62 -1.11
C ALA A 43 63.36 6.82 -2.05
N ILE A 44 62.11 7.09 -2.44
CA ILE A 44 61.75 8.30 -3.19
C ILE A 44 62.08 9.56 -2.36
N GLY A 45 61.99 9.50 -1.02
CA GLY A 45 62.37 10.57 -0.10
C GLY A 45 63.84 11.00 -0.17
N LEU A 46 64.70 10.22 -0.83
CA LEU A 46 66.13 10.52 -1.04
C LEU A 46 66.39 11.46 -2.24
N LEU A 47 65.35 12.06 -2.82
CA LEU A 47 65.43 12.99 -3.96
C LEU A 47 65.22 14.46 -3.50
N PRO A 48 66.19 15.13 -2.83
CA PRO A 48 65.98 16.41 -2.15
C PRO A 48 65.65 17.60 -3.07
N ARG A 49 65.71 17.42 -4.39
CA ARG A 49 65.38 18.41 -5.43
C ARG A 49 64.02 18.20 -6.10
N LEU A 50 63.30 17.13 -5.74
CA LEU A 50 62.02 16.81 -6.36
C LEU A 50 61.01 17.95 -6.06
N LEU A 51 60.49 18.55 -7.13
CA LEU A 51 59.45 19.59 -7.10
C LEU A 51 58.06 19.00 -7.35
N ARG A 52 57.98 17.92 -8.12
CA ARG A 52 56.72 17.26 -8.50
C ARG A 52 56.84 15.74 -8.42
N LEU A 53 55.94 15.11 -7.67
CA LEU A 53 55.74 13.67 -7.61
C LEU A 53 54.31 13.36 -8.02
N ASP A 54 54.15 12.63 -9.12
CA ASP A 54 52.86 12.17 -9.64
C ASP A 54 52.91 10.67 -9.94
N LEU A 55 52.12 9.91 -9.18
CA LEU A 55 51.95 8.46 -9.28
C LEU A 55 50.45 8.11 -9.45
N SER A 56 49.62 9.07 -9.85
CA SER A 56 48.17 8.94 -9.90
C SER A 56 47.65 7.92 -10.93
N SER A 57 46.42 7.43 -10.74
CA SER A 57 45.76 6.51 -11.69
C SER A 57 46.57 5.22 -11.95
N ASN A 58 46.98 4.55 -10.88
CA ASN A 58 47.75 3.29 -10.93
C ASN A 58 47.10 2.22 -10.02
N LEU A 59 47.80 1.11 -9.80
CA LEU A 59 47.40 0.00 -8.93
C LEU A 59 48.31 -0.10 -7.69
N LEU A 60 48.88 1.02 -7.24
CA LEU A 60 49.79 1.08 -6.09
C LEU A 60 49.04 0.80 -4.79
N SER A 61 49.70 0.15 -3.83
CA SER A 61 49.08 -0.33 -2.59
C SER A 61 49.99 -0.16 -1.36
N GLY A 62 49.46 -0.43 -0.17
CA GLY A 62 50.15 -0.16 1.09
C GLY A 62 50.10 1.32 1.48
N SER A 63 50.85 1.72 2.50
CA SER A 63 50.79 3.07 3.06
C SER A 63 51.62 4.10 2.29
N ILE A 64 51.22 5.36 2.43
CA ILE A 64 52.02 6.53 2.02
C ILE A 64 53.25 6.58 2.95
N PRO A 65 54.50 6.54 2.44
CA PRO A 65 55.68 6.57 3.30
C PRO A 65 55.84 7.93 4.00
N PRO A 66 56.04 7.97 5.33
CA PRO A 66 56.39 9.20 6.04
C PRO A 66 57.67 9.85 5.48
N ASP A 67 58.60 9.05 4.94
CA ASP A 67 59.85 9.50 4.33
C ASP A 67 59.69 10.47 3.16
N LEU A 68 58.50 10.56 2.54
CA LEU A 68 58.19 11.60 1.55
C LEU A 68 58.26 13.02 2.18
N ALA A 69 58.14 13.14 3.50
CA ALA A 69 58.37 14.38 4.26
C ALA A 69 59.81 14.92 4.15
N ASN A 70 60.78 14.13 3.70
CA ASN A 70 62.16 14.58 3.44
C ASN A 70 62.27 15.44 2.17
N LEU A 71 61.25 15.42 1.29
CA LEU A 71 61.21 16.13 0.02
C LEU A 71 60.93 17.64 0.21
N THR A 72 61.73 18.33 1.01
CA THR A 72 61.51 19.74 1.40
C THR A 72 61.44 20.76 0.24
N SER A 73 61.82 20.35 -0.98
CA SER A 73 61.66 21.13 -2.22
C SER A 73 60.27 20.98 -2.89
N LEU A 74 59.44 20.01 -2.48
CA LEU A 74 58.26 19.55 -3.20
C LEU A 74 57.13 20.59 -3.22
N GLU A 75 56.58 20.82 -4.42
CA GLU A 75 55.50 21.76 -4.72
C GLU A 75 54.20 21.02 -5.11
N SER A 76 54.29 19.80 -5.64
CA SER A 76 53.13 18.96 -6.01
C SER A 76 53.32 17.49 -5.60
N LEU A 77 52.33 16.92 -4.92
CA LEU A 77 52.21 15.50 -4.57
C LEU A 77 50.84 14.95 -5.01
N LEU A 78 50.87 14.05 -6.00
CA LEU A 78 49.70 13.43 -6.61
C LEU A 78 49.80 11.89 -6.49
N LEU A 79 48.98 11.29 -5.63
CA LEU A 79 48.91 9.83 -5.41
C LEU A 79 47.49 9.28 -5.62
N PHE A 80 46.56 10.12 -6.08
CA PHE A 80 45.14 9.79 -6.19
C PHE A 80 44.83 8.68 -7.22
N SER A 81 43.67 8.05 -7.11
CA SER A 81 43.25 6.93 -7.97
C SER A 81 44.23 5.75 -7.90
N ASN A 82 44.33 5.15 -6.71
CA ASN A 82 45.20 4.02 -6.41
C ASN A 82 44.52 3.07 -5.38
N ARG A 83 45.27 2.16 -4.76
CA ARG A 83 44.83 1.25 -3.69
C ARG A 83 45.65 1.45 -2.41
N LEU A 84 46.15 2.67 -2.19
CA LEU A 84 46.93 3.04 -1.00
C LEU A 84 46.04 3.00 0.24
N SER A 85 46.60 2.62 1.39
CA SER A 85 45.84 2.34 2.60
C SER A 85 46.52 2.82 3.89
N GLY A 86 45.79 2.82 5.00
CA GLY A 86 46.28 3.37 6.27
C GLY A 86 46.16 4.89 6.33
N SER A 87 46.81 5.52 7.32
CA SER A 87 46.63 6.95 7.61
C SER A 87 47.50 7.88 6.75
N ILE A 88 47.03 9.11 6.61
CA ILE A 88 47.81 10.23 6.07
C ILE A 88 48.95 10.54 7.06
N PRO A 89 50.24 10.46 6.66
CA PRO A 89 51.34 10.71 7.59
C PRO A 89 51.37 12.18 8.06
N PRO A 90 51.31 12.48 9.38
CA PRO A 90 51.38 13.85 9.89
C PRO A 90 52.71 14.55 9.56
N GLU A 91 53.76 13.79 9.26
CA GLU A 91 55.08 14.24 8.82
C GLU A 91 55.03 15.02 7.51
N LEU A 92 54.05 14.74 6.62
CA LEU A 92 53.87 15.48 5.34
C LEU A 92 53.68 16.98 5.54
N SER A 93 53.31 17.42 6.75
CA SER A 93 53.30 18.84 7.14
C SER A 93 54.66 19.53 6.99
N SER A 94 55.79 18.80 7.01
CA SER A 94 57.15 19.35 6.81
C SER A 94 57.32 20.08 5.47
N LEU A 95 56.51 19.73 4.48
CA LEU A 95 56.63 20.14 3.08
C LEU A 95 56.14 21.57 2.87
N ARG A 96 56.74 22.55 3.56
CA ARG A 96 56.28 23.97 3.60
C ARG A 96 56.16 24.67 2.23
N ARG A 97 56.71 24.09 1.16
CA ARG A 97 56.63 24.56 -0.24
C ARG A 97 55.48 23.95 -1.05
N LEU A 98 54.79 22.95 -0.50
CA LEU A 98 53.74 22.19 -1.17
C LEU A 98 52.55 23.10 -1.48
N GLN A 99 52.16 23.13 -2.76
CA GLN A 99 51.05 23.91 -3.31
C GLN A 99 49.86 23.00 -3.68
N LEU A 100 50.14 21.76 -4.08
CA LEU A 100 49.14 20.80 -4.54
C LEU A 100 49.33 19.44 -3.85
N LEU A 101 48.34 19.02 -3.07
CA LEU A 101 48.27 17.70 -2.44
C LEU A 101 46.96 17.00 -2.85
N ARG A 102 47.04 15.93 -3.64
CA ARG A 102 45.88 15.08 -3.98
C ARG A 102 46.20 13.61 -3.77
N ILE A 103 45.57 13.01 -2.76
CA ILE A 103 45.78 11.62 -2.34
C ILE A 103 44.46 10.85 -2.13
N GLY A 104 43.30 11.47 -2.41
CA GLY A 104 41.98 10.83 -2.45
C GLY A 104 41.84 9.72 -3.51
N ASP A 105 40.65 9.13 -3.63
CA ASP A 105 40.36 7.96 -4.48
C ASP A 105 41.35 6.81 -4.19
N ASN A 106 41.29 6.37 -2.93
CA ASN A 106 42.20 5.40 -2.30
C ASN A 106 41.51 4.74 -1.08
N LEU A 107 42.16 3.75 -0.47
CA LEU A 107 41.70 3.06 0.75
C LEU A 107 42.27 3.69 2.03
N LEU A 108 42.50 5.01 2.04
CA LEU A 108 43.07 5.72 3.19
C LEU A 108 42.07 5.79 4.35
N THR A 109 42.57 5.66 5.57
CA THR A 109 41.78 5.51 6.81
C THR A 109 42.27 6.41 7.93
N GLY A 110 41.44 6.67 8.94
CA GLY A 110 41.82 7.48 10.10
C GLY A 110 41.66 8.98 9.85
N GLU A 111 42.16 9.80 10.78
CA GLU A 111 41.82 11.22 10.83
C GLU A 111 42.71 12.10 9.93
N ILE A 112 42.16 13.23 9.46
CA ILE A 112 42.92 14.25 8.72
C ILE A 112 43.90 14.92 9.70
N PRO A 113 45.24 14.87 9.49
CA PRO A 113 46.18 15.39 10.48
C PRO A 113 46.06 16.92 10.66
N PRO A 114 45.85 17.43 11.88
CA PRO A 114 45.83 18.88 12.16
C PRO A 114 47.11 19.61 11.74
N SER A 115 48.25 18.89 11.69
CA SER A 115 49.54 19.41 11.22
C SER A 115 49.52 19.90 9.76
N LEU A 116 48.58 19.45 8.92
CA LEU A 116 48.42 19.94 7.56
C LEU A 116 48.10 21.45 7.52
N GLY A 117 47.53 22.03 8.58
CA GLY A 117 47.32 23.48 8.71
C GLY A 117 48.60 24.32 8.74
N GLU A 118 49.78 23.72 8.88
CA GLU A 118 51.06 24.43 8.77
C GLU A 118 51.62 24.53 7.33
N LEU A 119 50.94 23.93 6.35
CA LEU A 119 51.30 23.97 4.93
C LEU A 119 50.87 25.29 4.24
N ARG A 120 51.31 26.46 4.73
CA ARG A 120 50.89 27.81 4.25
C ARG A 120 51.26 28.18 2.78
N SER A 121 51.72 27.22 1.99
CA SER A 121 51.87 27.33 0.54
C SER A 121 50.75 26.62 -0.23
N LEU A 122 49.92 25.83 0.46
CA LEU A 122 48.96 24.90 -0.14
C LEU A 122 47.78 25.65 -0.75
N ALA A 123 47.62 25.49 -2.06
CA ALA A 123 46.49 26.00 -2.85
C ALA A 123 45.42 24.91 -3.09
N THR A 124 45.74 23.63 -2.95
CA THR A 124 44.77 22.53 -3.13
C THR A 124 45.04 21.35 -2.21
N LEU A 125 44.00 20.92 -1.48
CA LEU A 125 43.96 19.74 -0.63
C LEU A 125 42.81 18.81 -1.09
N GLY A 126 43.16 17.67 -1.70
CA GLY A 126 42.22 16.68 -2.22
C GLY A 126 42.34 15.32 -1.54
N LEU A 127 41.40 15.03 -0.65
CA LEU A 127 41.32 13.84 0.23
C LEU A 127 40.02 13.03 0.01
N ALA A 128 39.23 13.37 -1.00
CA ALA A 128 37.93 12.77 -1.29
C ALA A 128 37.98 11.27 -1.64
N SER A 129 36.83 10.60 -1.57
CA SER A 129 36.63 9.20 -1.98
C SER A 129 37.62 8.26 -1.28
N CYS A 130 37.57 8.26 0.04
CA CYS A 130 38.42 7.49 0.96
C CYS A 130 37.58 6.96 2.14
N SER A 131 38.24 6.40 3.16
CA SER A 131 37.62 6.00 4.44
C SER A 131 38.17 6.81 5.62
N LEU A 132 38.40 8.11 5.40
CA LEU A 132 38.88 9.03 6.44
C LEU A 132 37.79 9.29 7.48
N THR A 133 38.18 9.33 8.75
CA THR A 133 37.31 9.48 9.92
C THR A 133 37.67 10.74 10.71
N GLY A 134 37.02 10.96 11.85
CA GLY A 134 37.32 12.12 12.71
C GLY A 134 36.69 13.40 12.21
N THR A 135 37.17 14.56 12.68
CA THR A 135 36.64 15.87 12.31
C THR A 135 37.47 16.53 11.21
N ILE A 136 36.91 17.53 10.54
CA ILE A 136 37.72 18.48 9.76
C ILE A 136 38.54 19.31 10.76
N PRO A 137 39.89 19.40 10.65
CA PRO A 137 40.69 20.14 11.63
C PRO A 137 40.52 21.67 11.50
N PRO A 138 40.28 22.41 12.60
CA PRO A 138 40.19 23.88 12.58
C PRO A 138 41.51 24.53 12.14
N GLU A 139 42.65 23.86 12.31
CA GLU A 139 43.96 24.31 11.84
C GLU A 139 44.03 24.52 10.32
N LEU A 140 43.15 23.88 9.52
CA LEU A 140 43.06 24.17 8.09
C LEU A 140 42.66 25.62 7.81
N GLY A 141 42.01 26.31 8.76
CA GLY A 141 41.73 27.75 8.72
C GLY A 141 42.97 28.66 8.73
N LYS A 142 44.17 28.10 8.93
CA LYS A 142 45.46 28.82 8.80
C LYS A 142 45.93 28.95 7.33
N LEU A 143 45.31 28.23 6.40
CA LEU A 143 45.76 28.10 5.01
C LEU A 143 45.20 29.22 4.13
N ASP A 144 45.71 30.43 4.33
CA ASP A 144 45.31 31.67 3.65
C ASP A 144 45.30 31.59 2.11
N LYS A 145 46.19 30.77 1.53
CA LYS A 145 46.31 30.52 0.07
C LYS A 145 45.44 29.37 -0.46
N LEU A 146 44.71 28.64 0.38
CA LEU A 146 43.96 27.47 -0.05
C LEU A 146 42.82 27.88 -0.99
N GLN A 147 42.82 27.34 -2.21
CA GLN A 147 41.80 27.58 -3.24
C GLN A 147 40.80 26.43 -3.34
N ASN A 148 41.26 25.18 -3.18
CA ASN A 148 40.41 24.00 -3.31
C ASN A 148 40.55 23.08 -2.08
N LEU A 149 39.43 22.85 -1.38
CA LEU A 149 39.31 21.89 -0.30
C LEU A 149 38.28 20.81 -0.67
N ILE A 150 38.75 19.60 -0.94
CA ILE A 150 37.96 18.52 -1.54
C ILE A 150 38.02 17.28 -0.62
N LEU A 151 36.96 17.09 0.17
CA LEU A 151 36.85 16.10 1.26
C LEU A 151 35.68 15.12 1.10
N GLN A 152 34.88 15.28 0.04
CA GLN A 152 33.66 14.50 -0.22
C GLN A 152 33.87 12.96 -0.22
N GLN A 153 32.82 12.17 0.05
CA GLN A 153 32.86 10.70 0.09
C GLN A 153 33.91 10.18 1.10
N ASN A 154 33.62 10.41 2.38
CA ASN A 154 34.42 9.96 3.52
C ASN A 154 33.50 9.69 4.74
N GLN A 155 34.09 9.43 5.91
CA GLN A 155 33.39 9.21 7.18
C GLN A 155 33.72 10.33 8.19
N LEU A 156 33.90 11.58 7.70
CA LEU A 156 34.17 12.74 8.54
C LEU A 156 32.90 13.15 9.29
N ARG A 157 33.05 13.46 10.58
CA ARG A 157 31.97 13.75 11.53
C ARG A 157 32.19 15.08 12.25
N GLY A 158 31.24 15.51 13.08
CA GLY A 158 31.36 16.76 13.82
C GLY A 158 31.07 18.01 12.97
N PRO A 159 31.15 19.20 13.57
CA PRO A 159 30.82 20.44 12.88
C PRO A 159 31.88 20.86 11.86
N ILE A 160 31.44 21.61 10.85
CA ILE A 160 32.33 22.36 9.95
C ILE A 160 33.03 23.45 10.78
N PRO A 161 34.37 23.55 10.79
CA PRO A 161 35.06 24.53 11.62
C PRO A 161 34.81 25.99 11.16
N PRO A 162 34.42 26.91 12.05
CA PRO A 162 34.27 28.33 11.73
C PRO A 162 35.58 28.98 11.25
N GLU A 163 36.73 28.43 11.66
CA GLU A 163 38.07 28.87 11.24
C GLU A 163 38.29 28.78 9.72
N LEU A 164 37.56 27.90 9.01
CA LEU A 164 37.61 27.83 7.54
C LEU A 164 37.18 29.14 6.87
N GLY A 165 36.37 29.97 7.54
CA GLY A 165 36.02 31.32 7.08
C GLY A 165 37.20 32.29 6.98
N ASN A 166 38.39 31.92 7.48
CA ASN A 166 39.62 32.70 7.34
C ASN A 166 40.40 32.37 6.05
N CYS A 167 40.08 31.27 5.35
CA CYS A 167 40.72 30.85 4.10
C CYS A 167 40.26 31.70 2.90
N SER A 168 40.53 33.01 2.94
CA SER A 168 39.99 33.99 1.97
C SER A 168 40.33 33.72 0.49
N GLY A 169 41.32 32.88 0.20
CA GLY A 169 41.62 32.39 -1.15
C GLY A 169 40.68 31.29 -1.69
N LEU A 170 39.76 30.75 -0.88
CA LEU A 170 38.98 29.54 -1.21
C LEU A 170 37.97 29.81 -2.33
N VAL A 171 38.00 28.93 -3.34
CA VAL A 171 37.16 28.94 -4.56
C VAL A 171 36.24 27.72 -4.59
N ILE A 172 36.75 26.54 -4.19
CA ILE A 172 35.98 25.29 -4.11
C ILE A 172 36.06 24.73 -2.68
N PHE A 173 34.90 24.52 -2.07
CA PHE A 173 34.75 23.71 -0.86
C PHE A 173 33.72 22.60 -1.12
N THR A 174 34.15 21.35 -1.04
CA THR A 174 33.25 20.19 -1.13
C THR A 174 33.56 19.17 -0.04
N ALA A 175 32.54 18.82 0.74
CA ALA A 175 32.56 17.81 1.79
C ALA A 175 31.27 16.98 1.80
N ALA A 176 30.65 16.82 0.64
CA ALA A 176 29.43 16.02 0.46
C ALA A 176 29.66 14.53 0.79
N GLU A 177 28.60 13.77 1.04
CA GLU A 177 28.65 12.33 1.36
C GLU A 177 29.61 12.05 2.54
N ASN A 178 29.24 12.58 3.71
CA ASN A 178 29.98 12.46 4.97
C ASN A 178 28.98 12.39 6.15
N GLN A 179 29.49 12.45 7.38
CA GLN A 179 28.72 12.40 8.63
C GLN A 179 28.78 13.73 9.41
N LEU A 180 29.04 14.85 8.72
CA LEU A 180 29.20 16.17 9.37
C LEU A 180 27.89 16.61 10.02
N ASP A 181 28.00 17.24 11.19
CA ASP A 181 26.88 17.61 12.05
C ASP A 181 26.95 19.09 12.50
N GLY A 182 26.17 19.46 13.53
CA GLY A 182 26.08 20.84 13.99
C GLY A 182 25.43 21.76 12.96
N SER A 183 25.75 23.05 13.00
CA SER A 183 25.22 24.07 12.08
C SER A 183 26.28 24.58 11.12
N ILE A 184 25.86 25.00 9.92
CA ILE A 184 26.74 25.69 8.97
C ILE A 184 27.24 26.99 9.62
N PRO A 185 28.57 27.25 9.73
CA PRO A 185 29.06 28.45 10.38
C PRO A 185 28.78 29.74 9.56
N PRO A 186 28.29 30.82 10.18
CA PRO A 186 28.12 32.12 9.51
C PRO A 186 29.47 32.72 9.05
N GLU A 187 30.58 32.32 9.67
CA GLU A 187 31.96 32.64 9.27
C GLU A 187 32.25 32.32 7.80
N LEU A 188 31.63 31.28 7.23
CA LEU A 188 31.85 30.90 5.82
C LEU A 188 31.42 32.02 4.86
N GLY A 189 30.46 32.88 5.25
CA GLY A 189 30.08 34.07 4.48
C GLY A 189 31.22 35.06 4.23
N ARG A 190 32.36 34.94 4.92
CA ARG A 190 33.59 35.72 4.65
C ARG A 190 34.30 35.32 3.35
N LEU A 191 34.01 34.14 2.79
CA LEU A 191 34.71 33.54 1.65
C LEU A 191 34.28 34.16 0.30
N LYS A 192 34.66 35.42 0.06
CA LYS A 192 34.23 36.22 -1.12
C LYS A 192 34.71 35.69 -2.47
N ASN A 193 35.65 34.75 -2.49
CA ASN A 193 36.14 34.09 -3.71
C ASN A 193 35.47 32.73 -3.98
N LEU A 194 34.58 32.25 -3.11
CA LEU A 194 33.99 30.92 -3.23
C LEU A 194 33.02 30.87 -4.42
N GLU A 195 33.27 29.95 -5.34
CA GLU A 195 32.49 29.73 -6.56
C GLU A 195 31.68 28.42 -6.48
N ILE A 196 32.14 27.43 -5.70
CA ILE A 196 31.46 26.14 -5.46
C ILE A 196 31.45 25.80 -3.96
N MET A 197 30.25 25.58 -3.41
CA MET A 197 30.03 24.97 -2.10
C MET A 197 29.14 23.73 -2.24
N ASN A 198 29.65 22.56 -1.86
CA ASN A 198 28.89 21.31 -1.85
C ASN A 198 29.02 20.58 -0.51
N LEU A 199 27.91 20.51 0.24
CA LEU A 199 27.80 19.87 1.55
C LEU A 199 26.68 18.82 1.59
N ALA A 200 26.24 18.35 0.42
CA ALA A 200 25.16 17.38 0.25
C ALA A 200 25.36 16.09 1.07
N ASN A 201 24.29 15.40 1.45
CA ASN A 201 24.30 14.09 2.11
C ASN A 201 25.20 14.08 3.36
N ASN A 202 24.76 14.82 4.38
CA ASN A 202 25.40 14.97 5.69
C ASN A 202 24.31 15.00 6.79
N SER A 203 24.67 15.34 8.03
CA SER A 203 23.73 15.55 9.15
C SER A 203 23.73 17.00 9.67
N LEU A 204 24.04 17.98 8.81
CA LEU A 204 24.03 19.40 9.14
C LEU A 204 22.61 19.85 9.52
N SER A 205 22.51 20.79 10.45
CA SER A 205 21.28 21.16 11.15
C SER A 205 21.24 22.66 11.47
N GLY A 206 20.17 23.13 12.13
CA GLY A 206 19.97 24.57 12.35
C GLY A 206 19.59 25.30 11.06
N GLU A 207 19.64 26.63 11.09
CA GLU A 207 19.22 27.46 9.95
C GLU A 207 20.35 27.70 8.94
N ILE A 208 20.00 27.92 7.67
CA ILE A 208 20.93 28.37 6.63
C ILE A 208 21.39 29.80 6.99
N PRO A 209 22.68 30.07 7.25
CA PRO A 209 23.12 31.39 7.69
C PRO A 209 22.89 32.46 6.61
N PRO A 210 22.25 33.61 6.92
CA PRO A 210 22.02 34.66 5.92
C PRO A 210 23.33 35.25 5.35
N GLN A 211 24.45 35.13 6.06
CA GLN A 211 25.79 35.52 5.61
C GLN A 211 26.27 34.73 4.38
N ILE A 212 25.67 33.57 4.07
CA ILE A 212 25.91 32.85 2.80
C ILE A 212 25.59 33.76 1.61
N GLY A 213 24.55 34.60 1.71
CA GLY A 213 24.16 35.57 0.68
C GLY A 213 25.24 36.62 0.34
N ASP A 214 26.24 36.80 1.20
CA ASP A 214 27.33 37.75 0.95
C ASP A 214 28.49 37.12 0.14
N MET A 215 28.38 35.86 -0.32
CA MET A 215 29.40 35.17 -1.12
C MET A 215 29.19 35.43 -2.62
N ASN A 216 29.35 36.68 -3.06
CA ASN A 216 28.92 37.19 -4.38
C ASN A 216 29.43 36.41 -5.63
N ARG A 217 30.45 35.56 -5.52
CA ARG A 217 30.95 34.70 -6.61
C ARG A 217 30.28 33.32 -6.69
N LEU A 218 29.51 32.92 -5.68
CA LEU A 218 29.00 31.56 -5.56
C LEU A 218 28.12 31.22 -6.77
N SER A 219 28.54 30.20 -7.52
CA SER A 219 27.89 29.74 -8.76
C SER A 219 27.13 28.43 -8.56
N TYR A 220 27.58 27.62 -7.60
CA TYR A 220 26.99 26.34 -7.22
C TYR A 220 26.90 26.25 -5.68
N LEU A 221 25.68 26.09 -5.16
CA LEU A 221 25.41 25.82 -3.75
C LEU A 221 24.54 24.57 -3.64
N ASN A 222 25.07 23.51 -3.02
CA ASN A 222 24.33 22.28 -2.76
C ASN A 222 24.40 21.91 -1.28
N LEU A 223 23.23 21.84 -0.64
CA LEU A 223 22.99 21.44 0.75
C LEU A 223 21.98 20.25 0.85
N LEU A 224 21.74 19.53 -0.26
CA LEU A 224 20.87 18.36 -0.40
C LEU A 224 21.03 17.37 0.77
N GLY A 225 19.95 16.71 1.20
CA GLY A 225 20.04 15.53 2.07
C GLY A 225 20.70 15.84 3.42
N ASN A 226 20.15 16.81 4.14
CA ASN A 226 20.62 17.26 5.44
C ASN A 226 19.42 17.42 6.41
N ARG A 227 19.64 18.02 7.57
CA ARG A 227 18.62 18.27 8.61
C ARG A 227 18.40 19.76 8.85
N LEU A 228 18.72 20.61 7.87
CA LEU A 228 18.60 22.07 7.97
C LEU A 228 17.13 22.46 8.13
N GLN A 229 16.91 23.52 8.90
CA GLN A 229 15.58 23.98 9.34
C GLN A 229 15.46 25.50 9.18
N GLY A 230 14.32 26.06 9.60
CA GLY A 230 14.04 27.50 9.45
C GLY A 230 13.69 27.86 8.01
N ARG A 231 13.76 29.16 7.68
CA ARG A 231 13.36 29.67 6.35
C ARG A 231 14.54 29.74 5.39
N ILE A 232 14.27 29.64 4.09
CA ILE A 232 15.23 29.99 3.04
C ILE A 232 15.60 31.48 3.20
N PRO A 233 16.89 31.87 3.32
CA PRO A 233 17.25 33.25 3.64
C PRO A 233 16.95 34.24 2.52
N ASN A 234 16.30 35.36 2.87
CA ASN A 234 16.04 36.51 1.98
C ASN A 234 17.32 37.22 1.47
N SER A 235 18.51 36.77 1.87
CA SER A 235 19.80 37.24 1.36
C SER A 235 20.35 36.42 0.17
N LEU A 236 19.81 35.23 -0.12
CA LEU A 236 20.22 34.45 -1.30
C LEU A 236 20.09 35.20 -2.64
N PRO A 237 19.14 36.15 -2.86
CA PRO A 237 19.09 36.97 -4.07
C PRO A 237 20.34 37.84 -4.32
N ASN A 238 21.17 38.08 -3.30
CA ASN A 238 22.44 38.80 -3.45
C ASN A 238 23.51 37.98 -4.21
N LEU A 239 23.30 36.66 -4.35
CA LEU A 239 24.18 35.74 -5.06
C LEU A 239 24.01 35.86 -6.58
N THR A 240 24.43 37.01 -7.11
CA THR A 240 24.22 37.40 -8.52
C THR A 240 24.91 36.50 -9.56
N ASN A 241 25.77 35.56 -9.15
CA ASN A 241 26.41 34.56 -10.01
C ASN A 241 25.85 33.13 -9.87
N LEU A 242 24.90 32.89 -8.96
CA LEU A 242 24.41 31.54 -8.63
C LEU A 242 23.57 30.96 -9.76
N ARG A 243 23.98 29.78 -10.24
CA ARG A 243 23.30 29.02 -11.31
C ARG A 243 22.58 27.81 -10.77
N ASN A 244 23.20 27.11 -9.83
CA ASN A 244 22.67 25.89 -9.24
C ASN A 244 22.45 26.11 -7.74
N LEU A 245 21.20 26.00 -7.31
CA LEU A 245 20.80 25.99 -5.90
C LEU A 245 20.05 24.68 -5.62
N ASP A 246 20.62 23.84 -4.77
CA ASP A 246 19.99 22.63 -4.26
C ASP A 246 19.90 22.69 -2.73
N LEU A 247 18.67 22.72 -2.21
CA LEU A 247 18.34 22.69 -0.79
C LEU A 247 17.44 21.48 -0.46
N SER A 248 17.34 20.51 -1.37
CA SER A 248 16.33 19.44 -1.32
C SER A 248 16.59 18.47 -0.16
N GLY A 249 15.59 17.71 0.28
CA GLY A 249 15.77 16.70 1.34
C GLY A 249 16.24 17.31 2.66
N ASN A 250 15.50 18.29 3.17
CA ASN A 250 15.78 19.02 4.41
C ASN A 250 14.47 19.30 5.18
N ASN A 251 14.55 20.00 6.31
CA ASN A 251 13.40 20.40 7.14
C ASN A 251 13.07 21.90 7.00
N LEU A 252 13.31 22.51 5.83
CA LEU A 252 13.09 23.95 5.61
C LEU A 252 11.59 24.27 5.57
N VAL A 253 11.19 25.38 6.19
CA VAL A 253 9.79 25.76 6.45
C VAL A 253 9.46 27.16 5.92
N GLY A 254 8.17 27.39 5.68
CA GLY A 254 7.63 28.67 5.22
C GLY A 254 7.64 28.83 3.71
N GLU A 255 7.40 30.05 3.22
CA GLU A 255 7.23 30.32 1.79
C GLU A 255 8.57 30.39 1.03
N ILE A 256 8.52 30.08 -0.27
CA ILE A 256 9.61 30.35 -1.21
C ILE A 256 9.85 31.88 -1.27
N PRO A 257 11.09 32.38 -1.12
CA PRO A 257 11.37 33.81 -1.23
C PRO A 257 10.92 34.37 -2.59
N PRO A 258 10.22 35.52 -2.65
CA PRO A 258 9.69 36.04 -3.91
C PRO A 258 10.81 36.48 -4.84
N ALA A 259 11.79 37.24 -4.34
CA ALA A 259 13.02 37.48 -5.07
C ALA A 259 13.91 36.22 -5.01
N LEU A 260 14.41 35.81 -6.17
CA LEU A 260 15.54 34.89 -6.34
C LEU A 260 16.52 35.50 -7.35
N THR A 261 17.74 34.98 -7.40
CA THR A 261 18.78 35.54 -8.28
C THR A 261 18.56 35.15 -9.75
N ALA A 262 18.58 36.15 -10.62
CA ALA A 262 18.17 36.03 -12.02
C ALA A 262 19.08 35.14 -12.89
N THR A 263 20.21 34.69 -12.36
CA THR A 263 21.21 33.83 -13.01
C THR A 263 21.01 32.33 -12.77
N LEU A 264 20.00 31.93 -11.97
CA LEU A 264 19.66 30.52 -11.74
C LEU A 264 19.29 29.81 -13.05
N THR A 265 19.88 28.63 -13.25
CA THR A 265 19.46 27.63 -14.24
C THR A 265 18.83 26.40 -13.59
N HIS A 266 19.22 26.06 -12.36
CA HIS A 266 18.63 24.95 -11.58
C HIS A 266 18.24 25.42 -10.19
N LEU A 267 16.96 25.24 -9.84
CA LEU A 267 16.41 25.49 -8.51
C LEU A 267 15.73 24.21 -8.03
N MET A 268 16.32 23.57 -7.01
CA MET A 268 15.83 22.32 -6.43
C MET A 268 15.60 22.54 -4.94
N LEU A 269 14.33 22.50 -4.55
CA LEU A 269 13.84 22.71 -3.17
C LEU A 269 12.96 21.52 -2.72
N GLY A 270 13.03 20.39 -3.44
CA GLY A 270 12.15 19.25 -3.23
C GLY A 270 12.33 18.58 -1.86
N GLN A 271 11.35 17.79 -1.41
CA GLN A 271 11.43 17.03 -0.15
C GLN A 271 11.75 17.92 1.07
N ASN A 272 10.88 18.91 1.31
CA ASN A 272 11.00 19.90 2.39
C ASN A 272 9.61 20.16 3.04
N LEU A 273 9.54 21.13 3.95
CA LEU A 273 8.30 21.55 4.64
C LEU A 273 7.86 22.97 4.21
N LEU A 274 8.15 23.36 2.96
CA LEU A 274 7.79 24.67 2.42
C LEU A 274 6.28 24.77 2.21
N SER A 275 5.70 25.94 2.51
CA SER A 275 4.27 26.24 2.34
C SER A 275 4.07 27.47 1.44
N GLY A 276 2.90 28.12 1.51
CA GLY A 276 2.61 29.27 0.67
C GLY A 276 2.42 28.87 -0.80
N GLY A 277 3.13 29.53 -1.73
CA GLY A 277 3.03 29.26 -3.16
C GLY A 277 4.30 29.46 -3.95
N ILE A 278 4.22 29.10 -5.22
CA ILE A 278 5.15 29.57 -6.26
C ILE A 278 4.94 31.08 -6.42
N PRO A 279 5.95 31.94 -6.15
CA PRO A 279 5.81 33.39 -6.26
C PRO A 279 5.73 33.82 -7.73
N ALA A 280 5.02 34.91 -8.04
CA ALA A 280 4.92 35.43 -9.41
C ALA A 280 6.27 35.98 -9.91
N GLU A 281 7.10 36.46 -8.99
CA GLU A 281 8.44 36.97 -9.18
C GLU A 281 9.44 35.92 -9.69
N ILE A 282 9.10 34.62 -9.68
CA ILE A 282 9.96 33.53 -10.17
C ILE A 282 10.40 33.71 -11.63
N LYS A 283 9.62 34.44 -12.45
CA LYS A 283 9.98 34.84 -13.82
C LYS A 283 11.21 35.76 -13.93
N SER A 284 11.75 36.24 -12.81
CA SER A 284 13.06 36.88 -12.73
C SER A 284 14.19 35.91 -13.10
N CYS A 285 14.04 34.61 -12.82
CA CYS A 285 14.97 33.54 -13.16
C CYS A 285 14.83 33.14 -14.64
N LYS A 286 15.17 34.06 -15.54
CA LYS A 286 14.94 33.93 -17.00
C LYS A 286 15.71 32.80 -17.68
N PHE A 287 16.74 32.27 -17.02
CA PHE A 287 17.58 31.18 -17.50
C PHE A 287 17.26 29.83 -16.83
N LEU A 288 16.15 29.74 -16.06
CA LEU A 288 15.80 28.52 -15.34
C LEU A 288 15.40 27.40 -16.32
N GLU A 289 16.19 26.32 -16.29
CA GLU A 289 16.03 25.07 -17.03
C GLU A 289 15.29 24.05 -16.17
N VAL A 290 15.68 23.92 -14.89
CA VAL A 290 15.11 22.96 -13.94
C VAL A 290 14.47 23.68 -12.75
N LEU A 291 13.19 23.38 -12.50
CA LEU A 291 12.45 23.79 -11.31
C LEU A 291 11.86 22.55 -10.61
N ASP A 292 12.46 22.16 -9.49
CA ASP A 292 11.92 21.12 -8.60
C ASP A 292 11.48 21.73 -7.27
N LEU A 293 10.18 21.63 -6.99
CA LEU A 293 9.52 22.03 -5.75
C LEU A 293 8.73 20.85 -5.14
N SER A 294 9.01 19.62 -5.56
CA SER A 294 8.23 18.42 -5.21
C SER A 294 8.23 18.08 -3.73
N ASN A 295 7.26 17.26 -3.27
CA ASN A 295 7.20 16.72 -1.91
C ASN A 295 7.35 17.82 -0.84
N ASN A 296 6.38 18.73 -0.83
CA ASN A 296 6.31 19.93 0.01
C ASN A 296 4.83 20.21 0.36
N SER A 297 4.54 21.32 1.06
CA SER A 297 3.17 21.79 1.38
C SER A 297 2.75 23.02 0.54
N ILE A 298 3.31 23.20 -0.66
CA ILE A 298 3.04 24.36 -1.52
C ILE A 298 1.64 24.22 -2.13
N GLY A 299 0.86 25.31 -2.09
CA GLY A 299 -0.55 25.29 -2.49
C GLY A 299 -0.95 26.40 -3.47
N GLY A 300 -2.25 26.45 -3.77
CA GLY A 300 -2.84 27.41 -4.71
C GLY A 300 -2.49 27.09 -6.17
N SER A 301 -2.83 27.99 -7.08
CA SER A 301 -2.60 27.81 -8.52
C SER A 301 -1.18 28.17 -8.96
N MET A 302 -0.66 27.43 -9.93
CA MET A 302 0.52 27.83 -10.71
C MET A 302 0.32 29.25 -11.29
N PRO A 303 1.21 30.22 -11.01
CA PRO A 303 1.01 31.61 -11.42
C PRO A 303 1.12 31.77 -12.95
N PRO A 304 0.40 32.73 -13.56
CA PRO A 304 0.50 33.04 -15.00
C PRO A 304 1.93 33.26 -15.50
N GLU A 305 2.80 33.75 -14.61
CA GLU A 305 4.22 34.02 -14.77
C GLU A 305 5.10 32.81 -15.00
N LEU A 306 4.74 31.64 -14.43
CA LEU A 306 5.49 30.40 -14.63
C LEU A 306 5.53 30.01 -16.12
N TYR A 307 4.46 30.32 -16.84
CA TYR A 307 4.31 30.07 -18.28
C TYR A 307 5.01 31.12 -19.16
N GLU A 308 5.75 32.07 -18.59
CA GLU A 308 6.65 32.99 -19.30
C GLU A 308 8.10 32.45 -19.34
N MET A 309 8.41 31.41 -18.57
CA MET A 309 9.76 30.85 -18.35
C MET A 309 10.18 29.86 -19.44
N SER A 310 10.26 30.34 -20.69
CA SER A 310 10.50 29.52 -21.90
C SER A 310 11.77 28.67 -21.94
N GLN A 311 12.70 28.80 -21.00
CA GLN A 311 13.92 27.98 -20.92
C GLN A 311 13.71 26.66 -20.14
N LEU A 312 12.58 26.51 -19.42
CA LEU A 312 12.30 25.31 -18.63
C LEU A 312 12.31 24.04 -19.50
N THR A 313 13.19 23.09 -19.14
CA THR A 313 13.20 21.71 -19.62
C THR A 313 12.48 20.79 -18.64
N ASP A 314 12.52 21.07 -17.34
CA ASP A 314 12.00 20.17 -16.32
C ASP A 314 11.21 20.95 -15.26
N LEU A 315 9.91 20.68 -15.18
CA LEU A 315 8.98 21.29 -14.23
C LEU A 315 8.39 20.20 -13.32
N ILE A 316 8.89 20.16 -12.09
CA ILE A 316 8.66 19.07 -11.13
C ILE A 316 8.00 19.66 -9.88
N LEU A 317 6.68 19.49 -9.78
CA LEU A 317 5.80 20.10 -8.77
C LEU A 317 4.91 19.07 -8.05
N ASN A 318 5.21 17.78 -8.20
CA ASN A 318 4.42 16.68 -7.61
C ASN A 318 4.44 16.69 -6.07
N ASP A 319 3.57 15.88 -5.44
CA ASP A 319 3.49 15.72 -3.99
C ASP A 319 3.36 17.05 -3.24
N ASN A 320 2.32 17.80 -3.61
CA ASN A 320 2.03 19.12 -3.07
C ASN A 320 0.51 19.30 -2.94
N SER A 321 0.06 20.54 -2.69
CA SER A 321 -1.34 20.93 -2.54
C SER A 321 -1.80 21.92 -3.63
N LEU A 322 -1.12 21.94 -4.79
CA LEU A 322 -1.39 22.87 -5.90
C LEU A 322 -2.77 22.62 -6.52
N SER A 323 -3.56 23.68 -6.68
CA SER A 323 -4.97 23.66 -7.06
C SER A 323 -5.26 24.52 -8.30
N GLY A 324 -6.52 24.57 -8.73
CA GLY A 324 -6.89 25.19 -10.02
C GLY A 324 -6.63 24.23 -11.19
N SER A 325 -6.47 24.75 -12.41
CA SER A 325 -6.29 23.93 -13.62
C SER A 325 -4.93 24.14 -14.27
N VAL A 326 -4.49 23.16 -15.07
CA VAL A 326 -3.37 23.34 -16.01
C VAL A 326 -3.78 24.43 -17.01
N SER A 327 -2.99 25.50 -17.13
CA SER A 327 -3.34 26.60 -18.04
C SER A 327 -3.04 26.22 -19.49
N PRO A 328 -3.86 26.63 -20.49
CA PRO A 328 -3.49 26.57 -21.91
C PRO A 328 -2.14 27.26 -22.22
N ARG A 329 -1.70 28.20 -21.37
CA ARG A 329 -0.36 28.81 -21.47
C ARG A 329 0.79 27.81 -21.29
N ILE A 330 0.54 26.58 -20.83
CA ILE A 330 1.57 25.52 -20.76
C ILE A 330 2.28 25.33 -22.10
N GLY A 331 1.57 25.49 -23.23
CA GLY A 331 2.14 25.40 -24.58
C GLY A 331 3.22 26.45 -24.92
N ASN A 332 3.42 27.48 -24.08
CA ASN A 332 4.54 28.42 -24.19
C ASN A 332 5.89 27.78 -23.81
N LEU A 333 5.90 26.73 -22.97
CA LEU A 333 7.11 26.11 -22.43
C LEU A 333 7.70 25.10 -23.43
N THR A 334 7.94 25.52 -24.67
CA THR A 334 8.24 24.61 -25.80
C THR A 334 9.53 23.78 -25.65
N ASN A 335 10.42 24.14 -24.72
CA ASN A 335 11.62 23.36 -24.39
C ASN A 335 11.37 22.22 -23.38
N LEU A 336 10.17 22.14 -22.78
CA LEU A 336 9.86 21.22 -21.70
C LEU A 336 9.94 19.75 -22.16
N ARG A 337 10.68 18.95 -21.39
CA ARG A 337 10.92 17.51 -21.52
C ARG A 337 10.19 16.73 -20.42
N THR A 338 10.14 17.27 -19.21
CA THR A 338 9.49 16.65 -18.05
C THR A 338 8.43 17.58 -17.48
N LEU A 339 7.18 17.10 -17.43
CA LEU A 339 6.10 17.74 -16.70
C LEU A 339 5.57 16.77 -15.63
N SER A 340 5.95 17.01 -14.37
CA SER A 340 5.52 16.20 -13.23
C SER A 340 4.66 17.04 -12.29
N LEU A 341 3.34 16.83 -12.34
CA LEU A 341 2.33 17.52 -11.52
C LEU A 341 1.50 16.52 -10.69
N TYR A 342 1.95 15.28 -10.55
CA TYR A 342 1.18 14.22 -9.89
C TYR A 342 0.97 14.47 -8.38
N GLN A 343 0.03 13.75 -7.77
CA GLN A 343 -0.30 13.84 -6.34
C GLN A 343 -0.55 15.30 -5.87
N ASN A 344 -1.37 16.02 -6.63
CA ASN A 344 -1.79 17.41 -6.35
C ASN A 344 -3.32 17.56 -6.35
N GLN A 345 -3.78 18.81 -6.26
CA GLN A 345 -5.17 19.23 -6.11
C GLN A 345 -5.76 19.79 -7.43
N LEU A 346 -5.11 19.52 -8.58
CA LEU A 346 -5.44 20.12 -9.88
C LEU A 346 -6.75 19.54 -10.45
N GLN A 347 -7.53 20.39 -11.13
CA GLN A 347 -8.88 20.08 -11.61
C GLN A 347 -9.16 20.65 -13.01
N GLY A 348 -10.23 20.19 -13.64
CA GLY A 348 -10.62 20.59 -15.00
C GLY A 348 -9.83 19.85 -16.08
N SER A 349 -9.96 20.27 -17.34
CA SER A 349 -9.38 19.54 -18.47
C SER A 349 -7.90 19.82 -18.71
N LEU A 350 -7.18 18.78 -19.13
CA LEU A 350 -5.86 18.91 -19.77
C LEU A 350 -6.02 19.73 -21.07
N PRO A 351 -5.43 20.94 -21.18
CA PRO A 351 -5.58 21.76 -22.38
C PRO A 351 -4.91 21.10 -23.59
N ARG A 352 -5.56 21.16 -24.76
CA ARG A 352 -5.01 20.72 -26.05
C ARG A 352 -3.69 21.39 -26.41
N GLU A 353 -3.45 22.59 -25.88
CA GLU A 353 -2.20 23.34 -26.01
C GLU A 353 -1.00 22.61 -25.39
N ILE A 354 -1.21 21.51 -24.62
CA ILE A 354 -0.17 20.53 -24.29
C ILE A 354 0.54 19.99 -25.55
N GLY A 355 -0.19 19.86 -26.67
CA GLY A 355 0.35 19.45 -27.97
C GLY A 355 1.32 20.43 -28.63
N MET A 356 1.61 21.58 -28.01
CA MET A 356 2.69 22.47 -28.44
C MET A 356 4.05 22.08 -27.86
N LEU A 357 4.09 21.16 -26.88
CA LEU A 357 5.30 20.71 -26.19
C LEU A 357 6.03 19.61 -26.98
N GLY A 358 6.49 19.92 -28.19
CA GLY A 358 7.14 18.95 -29.08
C GLY A 358 8.39 18.26 -28.52
N ASN A 359 9.01 18.83 -27.47
CA ASN A 359 10.17 18.25 -26.77
C ASN A 359 9.79 17.32 -25.59
N LEU A 360 8.50 17.20 -25.23
CA LEU A 360 8.04 16.50 -24.04
C LEU A 360 8.29 14.99 -24.13
N GLN A 361 8.88 14.42 -23.09
CA GLN A 361 9.25 13.00 -22.97
C GLN A 361 8.50 12.31 -21.83
N ILE A 362 8.25 13.02 -20.73
CA ILE A 362 7.57 12.52 -19.54
C ILE A 362 6.41 13.46 -19.18
N LEU A 363 5.20 12.90 -19.09
CA LEU A 363 3.99 13.58 -18.64
C LEU A 363 3.33 12.78 -17.52
N TYR A 364 3.50 13.24 -16.27
CA TYR A 364 2.94 12.61 -15.08
C TYR A 364 1.96 13.56 -14.39
N LEU A 365 0.67 13.24 -14.48
CA LEU A 365 -0.45 14.03 -13.93
C LEU A 365 -1.34 13.21 -12.97
N TYR A 366 -0.88 12.03 -12.54
CA TYR A 366 -1.68 11.08 -11.76
C TYR A 366 -2.07 11.57 -10.35
N GLU A 367 -3.07 10.94 -9.74
CA GLU A 367 -3.66 11.32 -8.44
C GLU A 367 -3.98 12.82 -8.31
N ASN A 368 -4.71 13.34 -9.29
CA ASN A 368 -5.28 14.68 -9.32
C ASN A 368 -6.82 14.60 -9.47
N ARG A 369 -7.46 15.64 -10.00
CA ARG A 369 -8.91 15.70 -10.32
C ARG A 369 -9.14 16.22 -11.74
N LEU A 370 -8.21 15.94 -12.65
CA LEU A 370 -8.32 16.33 -14.04
C LEU A 370 -9.47 15.56 -14.70
N SER A 371 -10.24 16.23 -15.56
CA SER A 371 -11.54 15.75 -16.05
C SER A 371 -11.83 16.20 -17.48
N GLY A 372 -12.92 15.68 -18.08
CA GLY A 372 -13.18 15.86 -19.52
C GLY A 372 -12.42 14.83 -20.35
N GLU A 373 -12.15 15.12 -21.62
CA GLU A 373 -11.49 14.17 -22.53
C GLU A 373 -9.96 14.37 -22.57
N ILE A 374 -9.22 13.31 -22.90
CA ILE A 374 -7.79 13.42 -23.22
C ILE A 374 -7.68 14.09 -24.59
N PRO A 375 -6.97 15.23 -24.75
CA PRO A 375 -6.88 15.92 -26.03
C PRO A 375 -6.12 15.08 -27.06
N LEU A 376 -6.63 15.02 -28.30
CA LEU A 376 -5.96 14.30 -29.40
C LEU A 376 -4.60 14.92 -29.76
N GLU A 377 -4.45 16.22 -29.50
CA GLU A 377 -3.23 16.99 -29.75
C GLU A 377 -2.02 16.53 -28.90
N ILE A 378 -2.22 15.67 -27.89
CA ILE A 378 -1.12 14.99 -27.18
C ILE A 378 -0.20 14.23 -28.15
N ALA A 379 -0.72 13.75 -29.28
CA ALA A 379 0.03 13.07 -30.34
C ALA A 379 1.13 13.94 -30.98
N ASN A 380 0.98 15.27 -30.96
CA ASN A 380 1.99 16.19 -31.49
C ASN A 380 3.29 16.18 -30.66
N CYS A 381 3.24 15.69 -29.41
CA CYS A 381 4.40 15.53 -28.53
C CYS A 381 5.16 14.25 -28.89
N SER A 382 5.67 14.16 -30.12
CA SER A 382 6.24 12.93 -30.72
C SER A 382 7.49 12.36 -30.03
N ASN A 383 8.00 13.05 -29.01
CA ASN A 383 9.07 12.59 -28.12
C ASN A 383 8.59 11.91 -26.83
N LEU A 384 7.27 11.81 -26.60
CA LEU A 384 6.69 11.19 -25.41
C LEU A 384 7.10 9.73 -25.30
N GLN A 385 7.68 9.39 -24.16
CA GLN A 385 8.08 8.05 -23.75
C GLN A 385 7.24 7.54 -22.58
N MET A 386 6.87 8.41 -21.64
CA MET A 386 6.08 8.06 -20.46
C MET A 386 4.86 8.97 -20.34
N VAL A 387 3.66 8.38 -20.30
CA VAL A 387 2.40 9.08 -20.02
C VAL A 387 1.67 8.38 -18.88
N ASP A 388 1.45 9.09 -17.78
CA ASP A 388 0.71 8.61 -16.63
C ASP A 388 -0.37 9.62 -16.19
N LEU A 389 -1.62 9.20 -16.33
CA LEU A 389 -2.84 9.94 -15.99
C LEU A 389 -3.70 9.19 -14.94
N PHE A 390 -3.13 8.21 -14.23
CA PHE A 390 -3.84 7.37 -13.25
C PHE A 390 -4.59 8.18 -12.18
N GLY A 391 -5.69 7.62 -11.64
CA GLY A 391 -6.37 8.17 -10.47
C GLY A 391 -6.89 9.60 -10.69
N ASN A 392 -7.59 9.80 -11.80
CA ASN A 392 -8.17 11.08 -12.21
C ASN A 392 -9.66 10.90 -12.58
N GLN A 393 -10.24 11.85 -13.32
CA GLN A 393 -11.64 11.85 -13.76
C GLN A 393 -11.72 12.05 -15.29
N PHE A 394 -10.69 11.63 -16.04
CA PHE A 394 -10.70 11.65 -17.49
C PHE A 394 -11.78 10.72 -18.05
N SER A 395 -12.41 11.11 -19.15
CA SER A 395 -13.63 10.54 -19.69
C SER A 395 -13.64 10.63 -21.22
N GLY A 396 -14.73 10.21 -21.87
CA GLY A 396 -14.77 10.11 -23.33
C GLY A 396 -14.02 8.87 -23.81
N LYS A 397 -13.33 8.96 -24.95
CA LYS A 397 -12.54 7.85 -25.54
C LYS A 397 -11.05 8.09 -25.38
N ILE A 398 -10.26 7.00 -25.39
CA ILE A 398 -8.82 7.08 -25.65
C ILE A 398 -8.62 7.58 -27.09
N PRO A 399 -7.89 8.69 -27.35
CA PRO A 399 -7.70 9.21 -28.69
C PRO A 399 -6.92 8.23 -29.60
N THR A 400 -7.40 8.02 -30.82
CA THR A 400 -6.70 7.22 -31.85
C THR A 400 -5.31 7.78 -32.17
N ALA A 401 -5.13 9.09 -32.07
CA ALA A 401 -3.88 9.80 -32.34
C ALA A 401 -2.73 9.41 -31.38
N ILE A 402 -3.01 8.82 -30.20
CA ILE A 402 -1.95 8.29 -29.31
C ILE A 402 -1.09 7.23 -30.03
N GLY A 403 -1.65 6.53 -31.03
CA GLY A 403 -0.93 5.62 -31.92
C GLY A 403 0.15 6.25 -32.81
N GLU A 404 0.31 7.57 -32.80
CA GLU A 404 1.38 8.29 -33.50
C GLU A 404 2.64 8.44 -32.61
N LEU A 405 2.50 8.24 -31.29
CA LEU A 405 3.58 8.30 -30.30
C LEU A 405 4.45 7.04 -30.33
N THR A 406 5.17 6.84 -31.43
CA THR A 406 6.02 5.65 -31.65
C THR A 406 7.14 5.46 -30.62
N GLN A 407 7.55 6.52 -29.91
CA GLN A 407 8.53 6.46 -28.81
C GLN A 407 7.93 6.04 -27.45
N LEU A 408 6.60 5.91 -27.34
CA LEU A 408 5.91 5.65 -26.08
C LEU A 408 6.23 4.26 -25.52
N LYS A 409 6.74 4.21 -24.29
CA LYS A 409 7.16 3.00 -23.55
C LYS A 409 6.20 2.63 -22.44
N PHE A 410 5.54 3.63 -21.84
CA PHE A 410 4.65 3.49 -20.71
C PHE A 410 3.38 4.31 -20.92
N LEU A 411 2.22 3.65 -20.85
CA LEU A 411 0.90 4.28 -20.91
C LEU A 411 0.04 3.75 -19.75
N HIS A 412 -0.23 4.61 -18.78
CA HIS A 412 -1.04 4.30 -17.60
C HIS A 412 -2.21 5.28 -17.50
N LEU A 413 -3.41 4.76 -17.75
CA LEU A 413 -4.69 5.50 -17.75
C LEU A 413 -5.70 4.93 -16.72
N ARG A 414 -5.22 4.05 -15.83
CA ARG A 414 -6.03 3.31 -14.85
C ARG A 414 -6.84 4.21 -13.92
N GLN A 415 -7.95 3.72 -13.39
CA GLN A 415 -8.79 4.41 -12.41
C GLN A 415 -9.25 5.80 -12.92
N ASN A 416 -10.03 5.77 -13.99
CA ASN A 416 -10.62 6.93 -14.66
C ASN A 416 -12.05 6.60 -15.16
N ASP A 417 -12.70 7.55 -15.83
CA ASP A 417 -14.04 7.45 -16.42
C ASP A 417 -14.00 7.18 -17.95
N LEU A 418 -12.87 6.69 -18.50
CA LEU A 418 -12.68 6.46 -19.95
C LEU A 418 -13.58 5.34 -20.46
N SER A 419 -14.01 5.44 -21.72
CA SER A 419 -15.08 4.62 -22.29
C SER A 419 -14.91 4.30 -23.77
N GLY A 420 -15.60 3.27 -24.25
CA GLY A 420 -15.53 2.85 -25.64
C GLY A 420 -14.31 1.97 -25.94
N GLU A 421 -14.01 1.80 -27.23
CA GLU A 421 -13.01 0.85 -27.72
C GLU A 421 -11.56 1.29 -27.48
N ILE A 422 -10.70 0.31 -27.20
CA ILE A 422 -9.24 0.48 -27.18
C ILE A 422 -8.79 0.75 -28.64
N PRO A 423 -8.11 1.88 -28.94
CA PRO A 423 -7.75 2.20 -30.32
C PRO A 423 -6.76 1.20 -30.93
N ALA A 424 -7.12 0.60 -32.06
CA ALA A 424 -6.22 -0.29 -32.81
C ALA A 424 -4.91 0.39 -33.26
N SER A 425 -4.90 1.72 -33.36
CA SER A 425 -3.70 2.51 -33.63
C SER A 425 -2.64 2.44 -32.52
N LEU A 426 -2.99 2.09 -31.27
CA LEU A 426 -2.01 1.87 -30.20
C LEU A 426 -0.99 0.78 -30.55
N GLY A 427 -1.37 -0.19 -31.41
CA GLY A 427 -0.47 -1.22 -31.95
C GLY A 427 0.64 -0.68 -32.88
N ASN A 428 0.70 0.62 -33.13
CA ASN A 428 1.82 1.28 -33.81
C ASN A 428 2.91 1.75 -32.82
N CYS A 429 2.60 1.88 -31.53
CA CYS A 429 3.54 2.30 -30.49
C CYS A 429 4.45 1.14 -30.07
N THR A 430 5.24 0.61 -31.01
CA THR A 430 6.03 -0.63 -30.86
C THR A 430 7.07 -0.61 -29.73
N SER A 431 7.37 0.58 -29.19
CA SER A 431 8.21 0.79 -28.00
C SER A 431 7.52 0.47 -26.66
N LEU A 432 6.20 0.24 -26.64
CA LEU A 432 5.41 0.04 -25.40
C LEU A 432 5.85 -1.23 -24.66
N ALA A 433 6.34 -1.04 -23.43
CA ALA A 433 6.63 -2.09 -22.46
C ALA A 433 5.51 -2.27 -21.42
N VAL A 434 4.76 -1.20 -21.11
CA VAL A 434 3.63 -1.23 -20.16
C VAL A 434 2.41 -0.54 -20.75
N VAL A 435 1.28 -1.25 -20.76
CA VAL A 435 -0.05 -0.71 -21.04
C VAL A 435 -0.97 -1.08 -19.87
N ASP A 436 -1.41 -0.06 -19.12
CA ASP A 436 -2.37 -0.22 -18.04
C ASP A 436 -3.57 0.73 -18.23
N LEU A 437 -4.73 0.11 -18.51
CA LEU A 437 -6.01 0.75 -18.80
C LEU A 437 -7.12 0.22 -17.87
N ALA A 438 -6.76 -0.40 -16.75
CA ALA A 438 -7.71 -1.03 -15.83
C ALA A 438 -8.62 -0.02 -15.10
N ASP A 439 -9.62 -0.48 -14.36
CA ASP A 439 -10.52 0.36 -13.55
C ASP A 439 -11.13 1.52 -14.36
N ASN A 440 -11.77 1.17 -15.49
CA ASN A 440 -12.36 2.11 -16.45
C ASN A 440 -13.66 1.53 -17.03
N ARG A 441 -14.24 2.19 -18.04
CA ARG A 441 -15.51 1.81 -18.71
C ARG A 441 -15.28 1.40 -20.18
N LEU A 442 -14.09 0.88 -20.50
CA LEU A 442 -13.72 0.48 -21.87
C LEU A 442 -14.51 -0.74 -22.31
N SER A 443 -14.75 -0.84 -23.62
CA SER A 443 -15.65 -1.83 -24.21
C SER A 443 -15.13 -2.35 -25.56
N GLY A 444 -15.77 -3.38 -26.11
CA GLY A 444 -15.35 -3.96 -27.40
C GLY A 444 -14.14 -4.89 -27.25
N GLU A 445 -13.46 -5.16 -28.36
CA GLU A 445 -12.41 -6.18 -28.42
C GLU A 445 -11.01 -5.64 -28.11
N ILE A 446 -10.12 -6.49 -27.60
CA ILE A 446 -8.68 -6.20 -27.55
C ILE A 446 -8.16 -6.15 -29.00
N PRO A 447 -7.50 -5.07 -29.47
CA PRO A 447 -7.16 -4.97 -30.89
C PRO A 447 -6.10 -5.97 -31.35
N ALA A 448 -6.34 -6.64 -32.49
CA ALA A 448 -5.38 -7.57 -33.09
C ALA A 448 -4.02 -6.94 -33.48
N THR A 449 -3.94 -5.62 -33.53
CA THR A 449 -2.72 -4.84 -33.73
C THR A 449 -1.80 -4.82 -32.50
N PHE A 450 -2.30 -5.16 -31.30
CA PHE A 450 -1.44 -5.30 -30.11
C PHE A 450 -0.37 -6.38 -30.31
N GLY A 451 -0.60 -7.37 -31.17
CA GLY A 451 0.41 -8.36 -31.59
C GLY A 451 1.60 -7.80 -32.41
N ASN A 452 1.67 -6.47 -32.60
CA ASN A 452 2.84 -5.77 -33.12
C ASN A 452 3.76 -5.24 -31.99
N LEU A 453 3.28 -5.18 -30.75
CA LEU A 453 3.95 -4.53 -29.60
C LEU A 453 5.07 -5.41 -29.02
N GLY A 454 6.10 -5.71 -29.81
CA GLY A 454 7.14 -6.68 -29.45
C GLY A 454 7.93 -6.36 -28.18
N ALA A 455 7.88 -5.12 -27.68
CA ALA A 455 8.47 -4.72 -26.40
C ALA A 455 7.58 -4.98 -25.17
N LEU A 456 6.31 -5.39 -25.35
CA LEU A 456 5.31 -5.39 -24.29
C LEU A 456 5.58 -6.47 -23.22
N GLU A 457 5.76 -6.00 -21.98
CA GLU A 457 5.98 -6.83 -20.79
C GLU A 457 4.73 -6.88 -19.91
N GLN A 458 3.98 -5.79 -19.78
CA GLN A 458 2.83 -5.69 -18.89
C GLN A 458 1.57 -5.23 -19.63
N LEU A 459 0.51 -6.03 -19.57
CA LEU A 459 -0.81 -5.73 -20.13
C LEU A 459 -1.89 -5.88 -19.05
N ILE A 460 -2.39 -4.75 -18.57
CA ILE A 460 -3.28 -4.63 -17.41
C ILE A 460 -4.57 -3.95 -17.88
N LEU A 461 -5.66 -4.72 -18.00
CA LEU A 461 -6.94 -4.28 -18.57
C LEU A 461 -8.14 -4.68 -17.68
N TYR A 462 -7.90 -5.08 -16.43
CA TYR A 462 -8.93 -5.59 -15.53
C TYR A 462 -9.99 -4.53 -15.17
N ASN A 463 -11.13 -4.94 -14.59
CA ASN A 463 -12.24 -4.05 -14.21
C ASN A 463 -12.67 -3.13 -15.37
N ASN A 464 -13.14 -3.74 -16.46
CA ASN A 464 -13.65 -3.05 -17.65
C ASN A 464 -14.86 -3.82 -18.23
N SER A 465 -15.31 -3.46 -19.43
CA SER A 465 -16.36 -4.19 -20.19
C SER A 465 -15.85 -4.67 -21.55
N LEU A 466 -14.58 -5.08 -21.63
CA LEU A 466 -13.99 -5.69 -22.82
C LEU A 466 -14.63 -7.05 -23.08
N GLN A 467 -14.78 -7.39 -24.36
CA GLN A 467 -15.51 -8.57 -24.84
C GLN A 467 -14.85 -9.18 -26.07
N GLY A 468 -15.41 -10.28 -26.57
CA GLY A 468 -14.88 -10.98 -27.75
C GLY A 468 -13.76 -11.97 -27.41
N ALA A 469 -13.15 -12.53 -28.44
CA ALA A 469 -12.07 -13.51 -28.30
C ALA A 469 -10.68 -12.85 -28.33
N LEU A 470 -9.71 -13.45 -27.64
CA LEU A 470 -8.31 -13.01 -27.68
C LEU A 470 -7.74 -13.11 -29.11
N PRO A 471 -7.21 -12.01 -29.69
CA PRO A 471 -6.66 -12.05 -31.04
C PRO A 471 -5.46 -12.96 -31.15
N GLN A 472 -5.49 -13.89 -32.11
CA GLN A 472 -4.40 -14.84 -32.39
C GLN A 472 -3.03 -14.17 -32.63
N ARG A 473 -2.99 -12.91 -33.07
CA ARG A 473 -1.75 -12.13 -33.23
C ARG A 473 -1.00 -11.86 -31.91
N LEU A 474 -1.66 -11.94 -30.75
CA LEU A 474 -0.98 -11.77 -29.46
C LEU A 474 0.09 -12.84 -29.21
N ILE A 475 0.05 -13.98 -29.92
CA ILE A 475 1.07 -15.04 -29.84
C ILE A 475 2.50 -14.54 -30.16
N ASN A 476 2.63 -13.41 -30.87
CA ASN A 476 3.91 -12.77 -31.15
C ASN A 476 4.60 -12.17 -29.90
N LEU A 477 3.87 -11.99 -28.79
CA LEU A 477 4.28 -11.19 -27.63
C LEU A 477 5.06 -12.02 -26.60
N VAL A 478 6.24 -12.49 -27.01
CA VAL A 478 7.13 -13.37 -26.24
C VAL A 478 7.79 -12.72 -25.01
N ASN A 479 7.49 -11.45 -24.71
CA ASN A 479 8.11 -10.68 -23.64
C ASN A 479 7.23 -10.48 -22.39
N PHE A 480 5.96 -10.90 -22.40
CA PHE A 480 5.06 -10.70 -21.25
C PHE A 480 5.64 -11.22 -19.92
N THR A 481 5.65 -10.36 -18.91
CA THR A 481 5.95 -10.66 -17.51
C THR A 481 4.70 -10.59 -16.63
N ARG A 482 3.75 -9.70 -16.93
CA ARG A 482 2.48 -9.61 -16.19
C ARG A 482 1.28 -9.39 -17.11
N ILE A 483 0.25 -10.20 -16.91
CA ILE A 483 -1.03 -10.09 -17.62
C ILE A 483 -2.12 -10.06 -16.56
N ASN A 484 -2.99 -9.06 -16.61
CA ASN A 484 -4.23 -9.04 -15.83
C ASN A 484 -5.40 -8.54 -16.69
N LEU A 485 -6.30 -9.46 -17.04
CA LEU A 485 -7.52 -9.20 -17.81
C LEU A 485 -8.81 -9.49 -17.01
N SER A 486 -8.69 -9.62 -15.68
CA SER A 486 -9.80 -10.08 -14.83
C SER A 486 -11.01 -9.14 -14.83
N ASN A 487 -12.17 -9.64 -14.41
CA ASN A 487 -13.42 -8.86 -14.32
C ASN A 487 -13.77 -8.16 -15.66
N ASN A 488 -13.94 -8.97 -16.71
CA ASN A 488 -14.29 -8.54 -18.07
C ASN A 488 -15.28 -9.55 -18.69
N ARG A 489 -15.52 -9.48 -20.01
CA ARG A 489 -16.45 -10.34 -20.77
C ARG A 489 -15.77 -11.05 -21.94
N LEU A 490 -14.46 -11.28 -21.82
CA LEU A 490 -13.64 -11.97 -22.83
C LEU A 490 -13.98 -13.46 -22.86
N HIS A 491 -13.81 -14.12 -24.01
CA HIS A 491 -14.12 -15.56 -24.15
C HIS A 491 -13.16 -16.27 -25.14
N GLY A 492 -13.37 -17.57 -25.39
CA GLY A 492 -12.52 -18.35 -26.29
C GLY A 492 -11.26 -18.90 -25.62
N SER A 493 -10.16 -18.96 -26.40
CA SER A 493 -8.89 -19.57 -26.00
C SER A 493 -7.91 -18.58 -25.38
N LEU A 494 -7.22 -19.02 -24.32
CA LEU A 494 -6.11 -18.32 -23.68
C LEU A 494 -4.77 -18.46 -24.42
N GLU A 495 -4.66 -19.37 -25.40
CA GLU A 495 -3.41 -19.64 -26.13
C GLU A 495 -2.67 -18.41 -26.68
N PRO A 496 -3.34 -17.35 -27.19
CA PRO A 496 -2.65 -16.17 -27.72
C PRO A 496 -1.82 -15.40 -26.68
N LEU A 497 -2.03 -15.62 -25.39
CA LEU A 497 -1.27 -15.00 -24.29
C LEU A 497 -0.12 -15.88 -23.79
N CYS A 498 -0.06 -17.14 -24.21
CA CYS A 498 0.77 -18.19 -23.60
C CYS A 498 2.10 -18.45 -24.32
N SER A 499 2.58 -17.51 -25.16
CA SER A 499 3.84 -17.63 -25.89
C SER A 499 5.07 -17.13 -25.14
N SER A 500 4.87 -16.26 -24.14
CA SER A 500 5.96 -15.81 -23.26
C SER A 500 6.44 -16.92 -22.33
N ARG A 501 7.75 -16.92 -22.06
CA ARG A 501 8.41 -17.74 -21.03
C ARG A 501 8.88 -16.91 -19.82
N LYS A 502 8.49 -15.64 -19.76
CA LYS A 502 8.89 -14.66 -18.74
C LYS A 502 7.76 -14.32 -17.75
N LEU A 503 6.61 -14.99 -17.82
CA LEU A 503 5.46 -14.67 -16.98
C LEU A 503 5.83 -14.82 -15.50
N LEU A 504 5.45 -13.82 -14.70
CA LEU A 504 5.54 -13.75 -13.24
C LEU A 504 4.14 -13.78 -12.61
N SER A 505 3.17 -13.18 -13.28
CA SER A 505 1.76 -13.14 -12.84
C SER A 505 0.84 -13.21 -14.04
N PHE A 506 -0.12 -14.13 -14.01
CA PHE A 506 -1.13 -14.31 -15.05
C PHE A 506 -2.51 -14.38 -14.41
N ASP A 507 -3.35 -13.38 -14.68
CA ASP A 507 -4.71 -13.27 -14.14
C ASP A 507 -5.70 -12.98 -15.27
N VAL A 508 -6.71 -13.84 -15.40
CA VAL A 508 -7.83 -13.70 -16.35
C VAL A 508 -9.17 -14.02 -15.68
N SER A 509 -9.21 -13.93 -14.35
CA SER A 509 -10.34 -14.36 -13.51
C SER A 509 -11.64 -13.62 -13.85
N ASN A 510 -12.80 -14.24 -13.60
CA ASN A 510 -14.12 -13.64 -13.85
C ASN A 510 -14.27 -13.15 -15.31
N ASN A 511 -14.26 -14.11 -16.23
CA ASN A 511 -14.45 -13.93 -17.68
C ASN A 511 -15.26 -15.14 -18.24
N GLY A 512 -15.34 -15.27 -19.55
CA GLY A 512 -16.03 -16.36 -20.26
C GLY A 512 -15.12 -17.28 -21.07
N PHE A 513 -13.83 -17.43 -20.71
CA PHE A 513 -12.91 -18.32 -21.43
C PHE A 513 -13.35 -19.79 -21.28
N ASP A 514 -13.50 -20.51 -22.39
CA ASP A 514 -14.29 -21.75 -22.48
C ASP A 514 -13.52 -22.97 -23.02
N THR A 515 -12.29 -22.79 -23.51
CA THR A 515 -11.40 -23.89 -23.94
C THR A 515 -10.67 -24.56 -22.77
N GLY A 516 -9.77 -25.50 -23.07
CA GLY A 516 -8.82 -25.99 -22.06
C GLY A 516 -7.72 -25.01 -21.73
N ILE A 517 -7.08 -25.23 -20.57
CA ILE A 517 -5.93 -24.46 -20.10
C ILE A 517 -4.73 -24.76 -21.02
N PRO A 518 -4.09 -23.74 -21.62
CA PRO A 518 -2.93 -23.97 -22.49
C PRO A 518 -1.74 -24.55 -21.72
N HIS A 519 -1.31 -25.75 -22.10
CA HIS A 519 -0.13 -26.42 -21.52
C HIS A 519 1.16 -25.57 -21.61
N GLN A 520 1.19 -24.60 -22.53
CA GLN A 520 2.29 -23.67 -22.76
C GLN A 520 2.56 -22.77 -21.54
N LEU A 521 1.57 -22.50 -20.67
CA LEU A 521 1.75 -21.76 -19.41
C LEU A 521 2.84 -22.40 -18.52
N GLY A 522 2.94 -23.74 -18.53
CA GLY A 522 3.98 -24.50 -17.84
C GLY A 522 5.42 -24.19 -18.26
N TYR A 523 5.63 -23.51 -19.38
CA TYR A 523 6.96 -23.14 -19.87
C TYR A 523 7.40 -21.71 -19.46
N SER A 524 6.66 -21.03 -18.59
CA SER A 524 7.14 -19.86 -17.83
C SER A 524 7.61 -20.30 -16.43
N PRO A 525 8.91 -20.63 -16.22
CA PRO A 525 9.39 -21.20 -14.95
C PRO A 525 9.31 -20.22 -13.77
N SER A 526 9.23 -18.92 -14.04
CA SER A 526 9.17 -17.83 -13.06
C SER A 526 7.74 -17.40 -12.70
N LEU A 527 6.70 -18.13 -13.12
CA LEU A 527 5.31 -17.76 -12.87
C LEU A 527 4.94 -18.01 -11.40
N GLU A 528 4.91 -16.95 -10.61
CA GLU A 528 4.61 -16.99 -9.17
C GLU A 528 3.12 -17.17 -8.88
N ARG A 529 2.25 -16.61 -9.73
CA ARG A 529 0.80 -16.54 -9.50
C ARG A 529 0.00 -16.78 -10.77
N LEU A 530 -0.84 -17.80 -10.77
CA LEU A 530 -1.74 -18.15 -11.88
C LEU A 530 -3.20 -18.12 -11.37
N ARG A 531 -4.02 -17.22 -11.90
CA ARG A 531 -5.45 -17.09 -11.58
C ARG A 531 -6.30 -17.19 -12.85
N LEU A 532 -7.08 -18.25 -12.95
CA LEU A 532 -7.99 -18.55 -14.07
C LEU A 532 -9.46 -18.67 -13.59
N SER A 533 -9.76 -18.20 -12.38
CA SER A 533 -11.02 -18.52 -11.70
C SER A 533 -12.25 -17.87 -12.31
N GLY A 534 -13.44 -18.38 -12.00
CA GLY A 534 -14.70 -17.79 -12.45
C GLY A 534 -14.79 -17.71 -13.98
N ASN A 535 -14.54 -18.83 -14.65
CA ASN A 535 -14.51 -18.95 -16.11
C ASN A 535 -15.28 -20.22 -16.55
N MET A 536 -15.18 -20.58 -17.82
CA MET A 536 -15.84 -21.75 -18.42
C MET A 536 -14.84 -22.84 -18.84
N LEU A 537 -13.59 -22.77 -18.38
CA LEU A 537 -12.46 -23.58 -18.87
C LEU A 537 -12.70 -25.07 -18.64
N SER A 538 -12.34 -25.90 -19.61
CA SER A 538 -12.77 -27.30 -19.70
C SER A 538 -11.63 -28.29 -19.97
N GLY A 539 -11.83 -29.58 -19.70
CA GLY A 539 -10.77 -30.59 -19.82
C GLY A 539 -9.85 -30.63 -18.61
N GLU A 540 -8.68 -31.25 -18.75
CA GLU A 540 -7.80 -31.58 -17.61
C GLU A 540 -6.81 -30.47 -17.26
N ILE A 541 -6.38 -30.43 -15.99
CA ILE A 541 -5.33 -29.53 -15.51
C ILE A 541 -4.00 -29.96 -16.16
N PRO A 542 -3.28 -29.08 -16.90
CA PRO A 542 -2.05 -29.49 -17.58
C PRO A 542 -0.93 -29.88 -16.62
N VAL A 543 -0.42 -31.11 -16.78
CA VAL A 543 0.76 -31.63 -16.06
C VAL A 543 1.99 -30.72 -16.16
N THR A 544 2.08 -29.91 -17.22
CA THR A 544 3.17 -28.94 -17.43
C THR A 544 3.18 -27.81 -16.40
N LEU A 545 2.09 -27.53 -15.68
CA LEU A 545 2.10 -26.57 -14.57
C LEU A 545 3.08 -26.99 -13.45
N GLY A 546 3.31 -28.29 -13.27
CA GLY A 546 4.32 -28.84 -12.35
C GLY A 546 5.78 -28.51 -12.70
N ILE A 547 6.05 -27.95 -13.89
CA ILE A 547 7.38 -27.46 -14.27
C ILE A 547 7.69 -26.13 -13.55
N ILE A 548 6.66 -25.39 -13.15
CA ILE A 548 6.76 -24.04 -12.58
C ILE A 548 7.14 -24.12 -11.10
N ARG A 549 8.44 -24.06 -10.80
CA ARG A 549 8.97 -24.18 -9.43
C ARG A 549 8.67 -22.96 -8.56
N GLU A 550 8.53 -21.79 -9.17
CA GLU A 550 8.24 -20.54 -8.45
C GLU A 550 6.75 -20.35 -8.11
N LEU A 551 5.87 -21.24 -8.58
CA LEU A 551 4.42 -21.13 -8.39
C LEU A 551 4.06 -21.17 -6.90
N SER A 552 3.48 -20.06 -6.42
CA SER A 552 3.08 -19.83 -5.03
C SER A 552 1.56 -19.77 -4.87
N LEU A 553 0.85 -19.24 -5.86
CA LEU A 553 -0.61 -19.18 -5.88
C LEU A 553 -1.13 -19.80 -7.18
N LEU A 554 -1.95 -20.84 -7.04
CA LEU A 554 -2.70 -21.46 -8.13
C LEU A 554 -4.20 -21.41 -7.81
N ASP A 555 -4.95 -20.65 -8.59
CA ASP A 555 -6.40 -20.48 -8.48
C ASP A 555 -7.07 -20.84 -9.81
N LEU A 556 -7.71 -22.00 -9.85
CA LEU A 556 -8.47 -22.55 -10.98
C LEU A 556 -9.96 -22.75 -10.63
N SER A 557 -10.41 -22.15 -9.53
CA SER A 557 -11.77 -22.30 -9.00
C SER A 557 -12.86 -21.89 -10.01
N ARG A 558 -14.09 -22.39 -9.83
CA ARG A 558 -15.30 -21.99 -10.55
C ARG A 558 -15.13 -22.08 -12.07
N ASN A 559 -14.88 -23.30 -12.52
CA ASN A 559 -14.63 -23.66 -13.93
C ASN A 559 -15.32 -25.00 -14.27
N LYS A 560 -14.95 -25.65 -15.38
CA LYS A 560 -15.48 -26.94 -15.85
C LYS A 560 -14.37 -27.98 -16.02
N LEU A 561 -13.32 -27.90 -15.19
CA LEU A 561 -12.15 -28.78 -15.29
C LEU A 561 -12.50 -30.21 -14.86
N THR A 562 -11.90 -31.18 -15.53
CA THR A 562 -12.15 -32.63 -15.41
C THR A 562 -10.85 -33.40 -15.17
N GLY A 563 -10.92 -34.73 -15.11
CA GLY A 563 -9.74 -35.58 -14.94
C GLY A 563 -9.34 -35.70 -13.47
N GLN A 564 -8.05 -35.88 -13.20
CA GLN A 564 -7.48 -35.94 -11.85
C GLN A 564 -6.63 -34.69 -11.57
N ILE A 565 -6.36 -34.41 -10.29
CA ILE A 565 -5.38 -33.38 -9.90
C ILE A 565 -3.98 -33.95 -10.22
N PRO A 566 -3.20 -33.35 -11.13
CA PRO A 566 -1.97 -33.97 -11.64
C PRO A 566 -0.88 -34.07 -10.58
N PHE A 567 -0.18 -35.21 -10.55
CA PHE A 567 0.91 -35.48 -9.62
C PHE A 567 2.04 -34.45 -9.72
N GLU A 568 2.27 -33.92 -10.93
CA GLU A 568 3.35 -33.01 -11.25
C GLU A 568 3.32 -31.70 -10.44
N LEU A 569 2.14 -31.27 -9.93
CA LEU A 569 2.02 -30.12 -9.03
C LEU A 569 2.79 -30.30 -7.70
N SER A 570 3.09 -31.54 -7.31
CA SER A 570 3.97 -31.86 -6.18
C SER A 570 5.38 -31.23 -6.27
N HIS A 571 5.84 -30.87 -7.47
CA HIS A 571 7.12 -30.21 -7.67
C HIS A 571 7.08 -28.69 -7.40
N CYS A 572 5.90 -28.07 -7.34
CA CYS A 572 5.70 -26.65 -7.08
C CYS A 572 5.86 -26.33 -5.57
N LYS A 573 7.04 -26.61 -5.01
CA LYS A 573 7.32 -26.53 -3.56
C LYS A 573 7.20 -25.11 -2.95
N ARG A 574 6.94 -24.07 -3.75
CA ARG A 574 6.61 -22.72 -3.28
C ARG A 574 5.10 -22.48 -3.08
N LEU A 575 4.21 -23.40 -3.45
CA LEU A 575 2.76 -23.24 -3.30
C LEU A 575 2.37 -22.95 -1.83
N THR A 576 1.74 -21.81 -1.63
CA THR A 576 1.08 -21.38 -0.38
C THR A 576 -0.45 -21.47 -0.49
N TYR A 577 -1.00 -21.31 -1.69
CA TYR A 577 -2.44 -21.31 -1.98
C TYR A 577 -2.75 -22.20 -3.19
N LEU A 578 -3.58 -23.22 -3.00
CA LEU A 578 -4.09 -24.09 -4.06
C LEU A 578 -5.61 -24.18 -3.99
N ASP A 579 -6.28 -23.60 -4.98
CA ASP A 579 -7.74 -23.52 -5.04
C ASP A 579 -8.26 -24.03 -6.38
N LEU A 580 -9.08 -25.08 -6.30
CA LEU A 580 -9.70 -25.79 -7.42
C LEU A 580 -11.22 -25.93 -7.22
N ASP A 581 -11.86 -25.09 -6.37
CA ASP A 581 -13.26 -25.23 -5.98
C ASP A 581 -14.25 -25.15 -7.15
N HIS A 582 -15.47 -25.69 -7.01
CA HIS A 582 -16.53 -25.64 -8.03
C HIS A 582 -16.04 -26.08 -9.43
N ASN A 583 -15.66 -27.35 -9.54
CA ASN A 583 -15.18 -27.97 -10.78
C ASN A 583 -15.75 -29.41 -10.94
N MET A 584 -15.21 -30.22 -11.85
CA MET A 584 -15.59 -31.62 -12.07
C MET A 584 -14.39 -32.58 -11.92
N LEU A 585 -13.40 -32.22 -11.09
CA LEU A 585 -12.21 -33.02 -10.83
C LEU A 585 -12.58 -34.30 -10.07
N SER A 586 -11.83 -35.37 -10.32
CA SER A 586 -12.14 -36.73 -9.89
C SER A 586 -10.89 -37.51 -9.46
N GLY A 587 -11.05 -38.75 -9.00
CA GLY A 587 -9.96 -39.50 -8.37
C GLY A 587 -9.94 -39.26 -6.86
N THR A 588 -8.76 -39.09 -6.28
CA THR A 588 -8.54 -38.99 -4.83
C THR A 588 -7.99 -37.62 -4.42
N VAL A 589 -8.04 -37.31 -3.12
CA VAL A 589 -7.25 -36.18 -2.57
C VAL A 589 -5.75 -36.53 -2.69
N PRO A 590 -4.87 -35.64 -3.17
CA PRO A 590 -3.51 -36.06 -3.53
C PRO A 590 -2.59 -36.20 -2.30
N HIS A 591 -2.01 -37.39 -2.11
CA HIS A 591 -1.08 -37.68 -1.00
C HIS A 591 0.12 -36.72 -0.95
N TRP A 592 0.63 -36.28 -2.10
CA TRP A 592 1.80 -35.40 -2.22
C TRP A 592 1.60 -34.01 -1.60
N VAL A 593 0.36 -33.61 -1.27
CA VAL A 593 0.07 -32.40 -0.49
C VAL A 593 0.82 -32.42 0.85
N GLY A 594 0.98 -33.60 1.46
CA GLY A 594 1.77 -33.79 2.68
C GLY A 594 3.22 -33.31 2.59
N ASP A 595 3.79 -33.31 1.38
CA ASP A 595 5.17 -32.91 1.11
C ASP A 595 5.30 -31.44 0.65
N MET A 596 4.25 -30.61 0.79
CA MET A 596 4.25 -29.22 0.35
C MET A 596 4.61 -28.28 1.53
N PRO A 597 5.85 -27.76 1.60
CA PRO A 597 6.38 -27.18 2.84
C PRO A 597 5.78 -25.82 3.20
N LEU A 598 5.16 -25.11 2.25
CA LEU A 598 4.62 -23.76 2.45
C LEU A 598 3.09 -23.68 2.30
N LEU A 599 2.39 -24.79 2.04
CA LEU A 599 0.97 -24.76 1.72
C LEU A 599 0.13 -24.39 2.95
N GLY A 600 -0.54 -23.24 2.86
CA GLY A 600 -1.41 -22.69 3.88
C GLY A 600 -2.90 -22.85 3.55
N GLU A 601 -3.29 -22.88 2.28
CA GLU A 601 -4.70 -22.98 1.88
C GLU A 601 -4.88 -24.04 0.79
N LEU A 602 -5.73 -25.05 1.06
CA LEU A 602 -6.16 -26.07 0.12
C LEU A 602 -7.69 -26.10 0.03
N ASN A 603 -8.21 -25.67 -1.11
CA ASN A 603 -9.65 -25.66 -1.40
C ASN A 603 -9.95 -26.57 -2.60
N LEU A 604 -10.67 -27.67 -2.36
CA LEU A 604 -11.12 -28.66 -3.34
C LEU A 604 -12.64 -28.88 -3.29
N GLU A 605 -13.37 -27.91 -2.74
CA GLU A 605 -14.82 -27.98 -2.53
C GLU A 605 -15.61 -28.09 -3.86
N ASP A 606 -16.81 -28.68 -3.82
CA ASP A 606 -17.71 -28.84 -4.97
C ASP A 606 -17.03 -29.46 -6.19
N ASN A 607 -16.62 -30.72 -6.02
CA ASN A 607 -15.92 -31.53 -7.02
C ASN A 607 -16.44 -32.98 -6.99
N ARG A 608 -15.72 -33.92 -7.62
CA ARG A 608 -16.08 -35.35 -7.71
C ARG A 608 -14.96 -36.25 -7.17
N LEU A 609 -14.17 -35.75 -6.23
CA LEU A 609 -13.14 -36.52 -5.53
C LEU A 609 -13.80 -37.62 -4.67
N SER A 610 -13.07 -38.71 -4.46
CA SER A 610 -13.58 -39.97 -3.91
C SER A 610 -12.49 -40.75 -3.18
N GLU A 611 -12.83 -41.93 -2.67
CA GLU A 611 -11.98 -42.75 -1.77
C GLU A 611 -11.71 -42.04 -0.44
N SER A 612 -10.75 -42.54 0.35
CA SER A 612 -10.40 -41.99 1.68
C SER A 612 -9.29 -40.95 1.60
N LEU A 613 -9.20 -40.11 2.63
CA LEU A 613 -8.08 -39.18 2.77
C LEU A 613 -6.75 -39.95 2.93
N PRO A 614 -5.69 -39.58 2.20
CA PRO A 614 -4.37 -40.15 2.39
C PRO A 614 -3.76 -39.67 3.72
N GLU A 615 -3.07 -40.55 4.46
CA GLU A 615 -2.46 -40.16 5.76
C GLU A 615 -1.34 -39.14 5.59
N GLU A 616 -0.72 -39.09 4.42
CA GLU A 616 0.33 -38.14 4.06
C GLU A 616 -0.17 -36.69 4.16
N LEU A 617 -1.43 -36.41 3.83
CA LEU A 617 -2.05 -35.07 3.88
C LEU A 617 -1.80 -34.38 5.23
N PHE A 618 -1.88 -35.15 6.32
CA PHE A 618 -1.76 -34.64 7.69
C PHE A 618 -0.32 -34.27 8.09
N ASN A 619 0.66 -34.48 7.21
CA ASN A 619 2.02 -33.97 7.38
C ASN A 619 2.16 -32.47 6.97
N CYS A 620 1.17 -31.91 6.27
CA CYS A 620 1.15 -30.50 5.81
C CYS A 620 0.86 -29.49 6.94
N LYS A 621 1.73 -29.44 7.97
CA LYS A 621 1.49 -28.73 9.25
C LYS A 621 1.28 -27.21 9.16
N ASN A 622 1.61 -26.59 8.03
CA ASN A 622 1.41 -25.16 7.80
C ASN A 622 0.02 -24.82 7.26
N LEU A 623 -0.82 -25.83 7.00
CA LEU A 623 -2.17 -25.67 6.47
C LEU A 623 -3.07 -24.94 7.48
N LEU A 624 -3.65 -23.82 7.04
CA LEU A 624 -4.59 -22.94 7.73
C LEU A 624 -6.03 -23.18 7.27
N LEU A 625 -6.24 -23.60 6.02
CA LEU A 625 -7.54 -23.95 5.46
C LEU A 625 -7.47 -25.29 4.71
N LEU A 626 -8.41 -26.18 5.04
CA LEU A 626 -8.68 -27.44 4.34
C LEU A 626 -10.18 -27.50 4.07
N SER A 627 -10.61 -27.12 2.85
CA SER A 627 -11.97 -27.39 2.38
C SER A 627 -11.97 -28.51 1.35
N LEU A 628 -12.72 -29.57 1.65
CA LEU A 628 -12.99 -30.73 0.81
C LEU A 628 -14.52 -30.99 0.70
N GLY A 629 -15.33 -29.98 1.02
CA GLY A 629 -16.79 -30.09 1.05
C GLY A 629 -17.41 -30.51 -0.28
N ASN A 630 -18.64 -31.04 -0.25
CA ASN A 630 -19.44 -31.37 -1.44
C ASN A 630 -18.69 -32.27 -2.45
N ASN A 631 -18.15 -33.40 -1.96
CA ASN A 631 -17.43 -34.40 -2.73
C ASN A 631 -17.99 -35.82 -2.46
N PHE A 632 -17.33 -36.88 -2.95
CA PHE A 632 -17.71 -38.27 -2.72
C PHE A 632 -16.71 -39.04 -1.84
N LEU A 633 -15.99 -38.36 -0.94
CA LEU A 633 -14.98 -38.94 -0.06
C LEU A 633 -15.61 -39.91 0.94
N THR A 634 -14.88 -40.96 1.31
CA THR A 634 -15.38 -42.14 2.04
C THR A 634 -14.39 -42.64 3.10
N GLY A 635 -14.81 -43.60 3.92
CA GLY A 635 -13.98 -44.17 4.97
C GLY A 635 -13.93 -43.28 6.22
N ASP A 636 -13.11 -43.66 7.18
CA ASP A 636 -13.09 -43.05 8.51
C ASP A 636 -12.09 -41.89 8.55
N LEU A 637 -12.38 -40.82 9.30
CA LEU A 637 -11.47 -39.70 9.48
C LEU A 637 -10.28 -40.12 10.36
N SER A 638 -9.09 -40.28 9.75
CA SER A 638 -7.89 -40.76 10.46
C SER A 638 -7.53 -39.88 11.66
N PRO A 639 -7.17 -40.46 12.83
CA PRO A 639 -6.69 -39.69 13.99
C PRO A 639 -5.49 -38.79 13.71
N GLU A 640 -4.73 -39.05 12.63
CA GLU A 640 -3.60 -38.25 12.21
C GLU A 640 -3.98 -36.79 11.88
N ILE A 641 -5.27 -36.50 11.63
CA ILE A 641 -5.80 -35.13 11.44
C ILE A 641 -5.30 -34.13 12.50
N GLY A 642 -5.14 -34.57 13.76
CA GLY A 642 -4.66 -33.74 14.87
C GLY A 642 -3.24 -33.18 14.71
N LYS A 643 -2.45 -33.68 13.74
CA LYS A 643 -1.14 -33.12 13.36
C LYS A 643 -1.22 -31.73 12.74
N LEU A 644 -2.35 -31.34 12.13
CA LEU A 644 -2.54 -30.07 11.43
C LEU A 644 -2.75 -28.89 12.40
N VAL A 645 -1.92 -28.76 13.42
CA VAL A 645 -2.13 -27.85 14.58
C VAL A 645 -2.31 -26.36 14.25
N SER A 646 -1.95 -25.93 13.04
CA SER A 646 -2.12 -24.56 12.51
C SER A 646 -3.47 -24.32 11.81
N LEU A 647 -4.29 -25.37 11.66
CA LEU A 647 -5.50 -25.35 10.84
C LEU A 647 -6.59 -24.51 11.51
N ASN A 648 -7.06 -23.48 10.81
CA ASN A 648 -8.16 -22.62 11.21
C ASN A 648 -9.50 -23.13 10.66
N VAL A 649 -9.55 -23.61 9.41
CA VAL A 649 -10.76 -24.14 8.78
C VAL A 649 -10.60 -25.59 8.41
N LEU A 650 -11.52 -26.42 8.92
CA LEU A 650 -11.75 -27.78 8.42
C LEU A 650 -13.19 -27.87 7.91
N ASP A 651 -13.34 -28.11 6.61
CA ASP A 651 -14.63 -28.36 5.98
C ASP A 651 -14.59 -29.67 5.20
N LEU A 652 -15.39 -30.63 5.65
CA LEU A 652 -15.59 -31.95 5.07
C LEU A 652 -17.08 -32.20 4.76
N LYS A 653 -17.92 -31.15 4.69
CA LYS A 653 -19.37 -31.28 4.60
C LYS A 653 -19.83 -31.99 3.32
N GLY A 654 -21.04 -32.55 3.30
CA GLY A 654 -21.66 -33.11 2.09
C GLY A 654 -20.90 -34.27 1.44
N ASN A 655 -20.18 -35.07 2.24
CA ASN A 655 -19.36 -36.20 1.79
C ASN A 655 -19.99 -37.55 2.20
N ARG A 656 -19.19 -38.61 2.32
CA ARG A 656 -19.63 -39.96 2.72
C ARG A 656 -18.70 -40.59 3.76
N PHE A 657 -18.04 -39.76 4.57
CA PHE A 657 -17.17 -40.21 5.66
C PHE A 657 -17.94 -41.04 6.69
N SER A 658 -17.28 -42.03 7.28
CA SER A 658 -17.85 -43.05 8.17
C SER A 658 -17.09 -43.13 9.51
N GLY A 659 -17.38 -44.17 10.29
CA GLY A 659 -16.67 -44.45 11.54
C GLY A 659 -17.03 -43.46 12.63
N ARG A 660 -16.06 -43.13 13.49
CA ARG A 660 -16.21 -42.17 14.58
C ARG A 660 -15.42 -40.90 14.29
N ILE A 661 -15.86 -39.77 14.81
CA ILE A 661 -15.03 -38.56 14.87
C ILE A 661 -13.83 -38.88 15.80
N PRO A 662 -12.57 -38.65 15.38
CA PRO A 662 -11.41 -38.98 16.22
C PRO A 662 -11.21 -37.95 17.34
N SER A 663 -10.90 -38.40 18.55
CA SER A 663 -10.65 -37.50 19.69
C SER A 663 -9.41 -36.61 19.53
N SER A 664 -8.46 -37.01 18.68
CA SER A 664 -7.30 -36.19 18.30
C SER A 664 -7.68 -34.91 17.56
N LEU A 665 -8.91 -34.78 17.04
CA LEU A 665 -9.41 -33.54 16.44
C LEU A 665 -9.30 -32.37 17.42
N GLY A 666 -9.50 -32.61 18.74
CA GLY A 666 -9.31 -31.62 19.81
C GLY A 666 -7.89 -31.06 19.97
N GLN A 667 -6.90 -31.59 19.25
CA GLN A 667 -5.53 -31.06 19.22
C GLN A 667 -5.41 -29.81 18.31
N LEU A 668 -6.37 -29.59 17.42
CA LEU A 668 -6.41 -28.45 16.49
C LEU A 668 -6.84 -27.17 17.22
N ARG A 669 -5.99 -26.63 18.09
CA ARG A 669 -6.36 -25.54 19.01
C ARG A 669 -6.58 -24.19 18.33
N GLU A 670 -5.96 -23.98 17.17
CA GLU A 670 -6.23 -22.83 16.30
C GLU A 670 -7.48 -23.05 15.44
N LEU A 671 -8.10 -24.25 15.46
CA LEU A 671 -9.29 -24.53 14.68
C LEU A 671 -10.40 -23.61 15.11
N TYR A 672 -10.83 -22.88 14.10
CA TYR A 672 -11.69 -21.73 14.17
C TYR A 672 -13.10 -22.14 13.65
N GLN A 673 -13.15 -23.03 12.65
CA GLN A 673 -14.38 -23.61 12.08
C GLN A 673 -14.23 -25.10 11.80
N LEU A 674 -15.32 -25.84 12.07
CA LEU A 674 -15.45 -27.27 11.83
C LEU A 674 -16.82 -27.59 11.19
N GLN A 675 -16.83 -27.90 9.90
CA GLN A 675 -18.02 -28.38 9.17
C GLN A 675 -17.83 -29.86 8.78
N LEU A 676 -18.61 -30.76 9.37
CA LEU A 676 -18.61 -32.21 9.14
C LEU A 676 -19.98 -32.74 8.69
N SER A 677 -20.92 -31.84 8.37
CA SER A 677 -22.32 -32.18 8.11
C SER A 677 -22.57 -32.99 6.84
N GLY A 678 -23.74 -33.62 6.75
CA GLY A 678 -24.14 -34.38 5.56
C GLY A 678 -23.21 -35.56 5.26
N ASN A 679 -22.80 -36.27 6.31
CA ASN A 679 -21.86 -37.40 6.26
C ASN A 679 -22.51 -38.66 6.90
N ARG A 680 -21.70 -39.63 7.32
CA ARG A 680 -22.13 -40.86 8.01
C ARG A 680 -21.29 -41.14 9.26
N PHE A 681 -20.79 -40.09 9.92
CA PHE A 681 -20.11 -40.23 11.20
C PHE A 681 -21.08 -40.80 12.24
N SER A 682 -20.56 -41.65 13.13
CA SER A 682 -21.35 -42.52 14.00
C SER A 682 -20.70 -42.70 15.36
N GLY A 683 -21.48 -43.18 16.34
CA GLY A 683 -21.05 -43.24 17.74
C GLY A 683 -21.06 -41.87 18.41
N GLU A 684 -20.36 -41.75 19.53
CA GLU A 684 -20.41 -40.58 20.41
C GLU A 684 -19.57 -39.40 19.91
N ILE A 685 -20.04 -38.17 20.20
CA ILE A 685 -19.28 -36.94 19.98
C ILE A 685 -18.10 -36.90 20.98
N PRO A 686 -16.82 -36.82 20.53
CA PRO A 686 -15.67 -36.83 21.43
C PRO A 686 -15.67 -35.66 22.41
N SER A 687 -15.40 -35.94 23.69
CA SER A 687 -15.28 -34.91 24.74
C SER A 687 -14.20 -33.88 24.43
N GLU A 688 -13.18 -34.30 23.69
CA GLU A 688 -12.01 -33.56 23.30
C GLU A 688 -12.32 -32.42 22.30
N ILE A 689 -13.49 -32.42 21.65
CA ILE A 689 -13.97 -31.28 20.86
C ILE A 689 -14.03 -30.01 21.72
N GLY A 690 -14.31 -30.11 23.03
CA GLY A 690 -14.24 -28.98 23.96
C GLY A 690 -12.85 -28.35 24.14
N GLN A 691 -11.78 -28.97 23.63
CA GLN A 691 -10.42 -28.41 23.64
C GLN A 691 -10.16 -27.43 22.48
N LEU A 692 -11.08 -27.31 21.51
CA LEU A 692 -10.99 -26.41 20.36
C LEU A 692 -11.26 -24.96 20.77
N GLN A 693 -10.43 -24.40 21.65
CA GLN A 693 -10.69 -23.12 22.32
C GLN A 693 -10.69 -21.89 21.40
N ASN A 694 -10.31 -22.00 20.12
CA ASN A 694 -10.49 -20.95 19.11
C ASN A 694 -11.70 -21.17 18.19
N LEU A 695 -12.45 -22.27 18.36
CA LEU A 695 -13.61 -22.60 17.54
C LEU A 695 -14.73 -21.60 17.83
N GLN A 696 -15.14 -20.88 16.78
CA GLN A 696 -15.90 -19.65 16.95
C GLN A 696 -16.96 -19.46 15.85
N SER A 697 -16.77 -19.75 14.55
CA SER A 697 -17.88 -19.56 13.59
C SER A 697 -18.91 -20.67 13.64
N ILE A 698 -18.50 -21.92 13.44
CA ILE A 698 -19.43 -23.04 13.40
C ILE A 698 -18.79 -24.37 13.83
N LEU A 699 -19.59 -25.14 14.55
CA LEU A 699 -19.46 -26.58 14.79
C LEU A 699 -20.71 -27.23 14.18
N ASP A 700 -20.61 -27.63 12.91
CA ASP A 700 -21.71 -28.28 12.19
C ASP A 700 -21.43 -29.77 12.07
N LEU A 701 -22.17 -30.56 12.84
CA LEU A 701 -22.17 -32.02 12.83
C LEU A 701 -23.52 -32.57 12.30
N SER A 702 -24.35 -31.72 11.69
CA SER A 702 -25.71 -32.07 11.27
C SER A 702 -25.77 -33.15 10.19
N TYR A 703 -26.94 -33.78 9.99
CA TYR A 703 -27.16 -34.80 8.97
C TYR A 703 -26.07 -35.91 8.99
N ASN A 704 -25.93 -36.54 10.16
CA ASN A 704 -24.99 -37.62 10.42
C ASN A 704 -25.70 -38.76 11.18
N ASN A 705 -24.95 -39.75 11.66
CA ASN A 705 -25.47 -40.92 12.39
C ASN A 705 -24.93 -40.97 13.84
N LEU A 706 -24.60 -39.80 14.41
CA LEU A 706 -24.00 -39.67 15.75
C LEU A 706 -25.02 -40.01 16.84
N SER A 707 -24.55 -40.63 17.92
CA SER A 707 -25.40 -41.23 18.95
C SER A 707 -24.82 -41.01 20.36
N GLY A 708 -25.54 -41.47 21.40
CA GLY A 708 -25.17 -41.16 22.79
C GLY A 708 -25.55 -39.75 23.20
N THR A 709 -24.84 -39.15 24.16
CA THR A 709 -25.15 -37.83 24.73
C THR A 709 -24.26 -36.71 24.19
N VAL A 710 -24.76 -35.47 24.21
CA VAL A 710 -23.94 -34.27 23.94
C VAL A 710 -22.95 -34.07 25.11
N PRO A 711 -21.62 -34.07 24.87
CA PRO A 711 -20.65 -34.00 25.96
C PRO A 711 -20.62 -32.61 26.61
N LEU A 712 -20.58 -32.59 27.95
CA LEU A 712 -20.58 -31.37 28.76
C LEU A 712 -19.43 -30.39 28.42
N SER A 713 -18.35 -30.90 27.82
CA SER A 713 -17.18 -30.12 27.42
C SER A 713 -17.43 -29.20 26.21
N ILE A 714 -18.50 -29.38 25.43
CA ILE A 714 -18.89 -28.41 24.38
C ILE A 714 -19.17 -27.03 24.98
N ALA A 715 -19.68 -26.96 26.20
CA ALA A 715 -19.88 -25.70 26.91
C ALA A 715 -18.57 -24.96 27.29
N ALA A 716 -17.40 -25.58 27.09
CA ALA A 716 -16.10 -24.91 27.22
C ALA A 716 -15.72 -24.11 25.95
N LEU A 717 -16.43 -24.28 24.83
CA LEU A 717 -16.22 -23.54 23.58
C LEU A 717 -16.81 -22.14 23.69
N SER A 718 -16.24 -21.32 24.57
CA SER A 718 -16.80 -20.04 25.03
C SER A 718 -17.01 -18.99 23.94
N LYS A 719 -16.37 -19.17 22.79
CA LYS A 719 -16.44 -18.31 21.60
C LYS A 719 -17.40 -18.83 20.52
N LEU A 720 -17.83 -20.10 20.60
CA LEU A 720 -18.59 -20.74 19.52
C LEU A 720 -19.90 -20.03 19.28
N GLU A 721 -20.14 -19.66 18.03
CA GLU A 721 -21.32 -18.99 17.54
C GLU A 721 -22.32 -20.04 17.03
N ALA A 722 -22.12 -20.67 15.87
CA ALA A 722 -23.06 -21.68 15.40
C ALA A 722 -22.74 -23.10 15.92
N LEU A 723 -23.74 -23.79 16.45
CA LEU A 723 -23.73 -25.20 16.83
C LEU A 723 -24.93 -25.90 16.17
N ASP A 724 -24.68 -26.74 15.18
CA ASP A 724 -25.71 -27.55 14.53
C ASP A 724 -25.41 -29.04 14.73
N LEU A 725 -26.30 -29.71 15.45
CA LEU A 725 -26.29 -31.15 15.70
C LEU A 725 -27.55 -31.83 15.12
N SER A 726 -28.32 -31.12 14.29
CA SER A 726 -29.61 -31.58 13.79
C SER A 726 -29.50 -32.85 12.93
N HIS A 727 -30.59 -33.60 12.78
CA HIS A 727 -30.65 -34.82 11.96
C HIS A 727 -29.55 -35.84 12.34
N ASN A 728 -29.58 -36.32 13.58
CA ASN A 728 -28.67 -37.32 14.15
C ASN A 728 -29.46 -38.30 15.06
N GLU A 729 -28.77 -39.23 15.72
CA GLU A 729 -29.36 -40.19 16.68
C GLU A 729 -29.08 -39.82 18.16
N LEU A 730 -28.65 -38.58 18.46
CA LEU A 730 -28.26 -38.14 19.81
C LEU A 730 -29.43 -38.21 20.79
N SER A 731 -29.14 -38.45 22.07
CA SER A 731 -30.12 -38.91 23.06
C SER A 731 -29.81 -38.43 24.48
N GLY A 732 -30.82 -38.54 25.36
CA GLY A 732 -30.74 -38.07 26.75
C GLY A 732 -31.15 -36.61 26.92
N GLU A 733 -30.81 -36.03 28.07
CA GLU A 733 -31.10 -34.63 28.40
C GLU A 733 -30.16 -33.66 27.67
N VAL A 734 -30.70 -32.52 27.21
CA VAL A 734 -29.91 -31.46 26.56
C VAL A 734 -29.09 -30.70 27.63
N PRO A 735 -27.73 -30.70 27.59
CA PRO A 735 -26.92 -30.20 28.69
C PRO A 735 -27.13 -28.72 29.04
N PRO A 736 -27.65 -28.36 30.24
CA PRO A 736 -27.95 -26.97 30.63
C PRO A 736 -26.81 -25.96 30.51
N GLN A 737 -25.57 -26.44 30.43
CA GLN A 737 -24.36 -25.65 30.22
C GLN A 737 -24.24 -25.10 28.78
N VAL A 738 -24.77 -25.79 27.76
CA VAL A 738 -24.69 -25.33 26.36
C VAL A 738 -25.50 -24.03 26.17
N ASN A 739 -26.68 -23.91 26.79
CA ASN A 739 -27.39 -22.63 26.78
C ASN A 739 -26.65 -21.49 27.49
N ARG A 740 -25.67 -21.79 28.35
CA ARG A 740 -24.87 -20.80 29.10
C ARG A 740 -23.59 -20.38 28.36
N MET A 741 -23.42 -20.83 27.12
CA MET A 741 -22.39 -20.32 26.21
C MET A 741 -22.78 -18.90 25.77
N ASN A 742 -21.90 -17.92 26.03
CA ASN A 742 -22.22 -16.50 25.92
C ASN A 742 -22.15 -15.97 24.48
N SER A 743 -21.23 -16.49 23.67
CA SER A 743 -21.14 -16.23 22.23
C SER A 743 -22.08 -17.12 21.40
N LEU A 744 -22.80 -18.08 22.01
CA LEU A 744 -23.59 -19.02 21.21
C LEU A 744 -24.70 -18.30 20.46
N GLU A 745 -24.59 -18.43 19.16
CA GLU A 745 -25.41 -17.87 18.11
C GLU A 745 -26.39 -18.92 17.58
N ARG A 746 -26.09 -19.58 16.45
CA ARG A 746 -27.00 -20.58 15.88
C ARG A 746 -27.01 -21.82 16.78
N LEU A 747 -28.20 -22.34 17.06
CA LEU A 747 -28.38 -23.61 17.75
C LEU A 747 -29.46 -24.39 17.00
N ASP A 748 -29.14 -25.57 16.50
CA ASP A 748 -30.13 -26.54 16.05
C ASP A 748 -29.79 -27.94 16.60
N LEU A 749 -30.78 -28.56 17.25
CA LEU A 749 -30.77 -29.88 17.87
C LEU A 749 -31.97 -30.72 17.38
N SER A 750 -32.62 -30.31 16.29
CA SER A 750 -33.81 -30.95 15.73
C SER A 750 -33.52 -32.34 15.17
N PHE A 751 -34.57 -33.13 14.97
CA PHE A 751 -34.53 -34.48 14.41
C PHE A 751 -33.46 -35.38 15.06
N ASN A 752 -33.54 -35.47 16.39
CA ASN A 752 -32.73 -36.32 17.27
C ASN A 752 -33.65 -37.10 18.24
N ASN A 753 -33.05 -37.87 19.17
CA ASN A 753 -33.72 -38.65 20.21
C ASN A 753 -33.58 -38.03 21.63
N PHE A 754 -33.44 -36.69 21.73
CA PHE A 754 -33.35 -36.01 23.02
C PHE A 754 -34.67 -36.14 23.81
N ASN A 755 -34.55 -36.15 25.14
CA ASN A 755 -35.67 -36.35 26.06
C ASN A 755 -35.52 -35.53 27.35
N GLY A 756 -36.61 -35.45 28.12
CA GLY A 756 -36.65 -34.76 29.41
C GLY A 756 -37.19 -33.32 29.34
N GLU A 757 -36.99 -32.56 30.42
CA GLU A 757 -37.37 -31.15 30.50
C GLU A 757 -36.19 -30.24 30.16
N LEU A 758 -36.37 -29.34 29.19
CA LEU A 758 -35.41 -28.31 28.86
C LEU A 758 -35.22 -27.33 30.04
N ASP A 759 -33.96 -27.09 30.46
CA ASP A 759 -33.61 -26.01 31.38
C ASP A 759 -34.22 -24.69 30.88
N GLY A 760 -34.91 -23.96 31.75
CA GLY A 760 -35.71 -22.79 31.36
C GLY A 760 -34.95 -21.68 30.64
N GLY A 761 -33.61 -21.69 30.68
CA GLY A 761 -32.79 -20.83 29.84
C GLY A 761 -32.90 -21.11 28.33
N TYR A 762 -33.24 -22.34 27.91
CA TYR A 762 -33.41 -22.70 26.50
C TYR A 762 -34.60 -21.99 25.82
N ALA A 763 -35.51 -21.39 26.59
CA ALA A 763 -36.65 -20.63 26.07
C ALA A 763 -36.26 -19.38 25.25
N ARG A 764 -34.96 -19.01 25.17
CA ARG A 764 -34.45 -17.99 24.23
C ARG A 764 -34.38 -18.46 22.78
N TRP A 765 -34.41 -19.77 22.54
CA TRP A 765 -34.27 -20.39 21.23
C TRP A 765 -35.63 -20.62 20.55
N PRO A 766 -35.70 -20.61 19.21
CA PRO A 766 -36.94 -20.91 18.50
C PRO A 766 -37.29 -22.40 18.63
N ALA A 767 -38.59 -22.72 18.72
CA ALA A 767 -39.04 -24.12 18.88
C ALA A 767 -38.64 -25.06 17.74
N ILE A 768 -38.28 -24.52 16.56
CA ILE A 768 -37.78 -25.31 15.42
C ILE A 768 -36.45 -25.98 15.73
N ALA A 769 -35.57 -25.36 16.51
CA ALA A 769 -34.26 -25.87 16.92
C ALA A 769 -34.32 -27.15 17.78
N PHE A 770 -35.51 -27.64 18.12
CA PHE A 770 -35.73 -28.87 18.89
C PHE A 770 -36.80 -29.79 18.25
N VAL A 771 -37.34 -29.42 17.07
CA VAL A 771 -38.45 -30.17 16.45
C VAL A 771 -38.03 -31.60 16.12
N GLY A 772 -38.95 -32.55 16.14
CA GLY A 772 -38.66 -33.98 15.87
C GLY A 772 -38.22 -34.80 17.09
N ASN A 773 -37.68 -34.18 18.14
CA ASN A 773 -37.44 -34.84 19.43
C ASN A 773 -38.79 -35.10 20.14
N SER A 774 -39.28 -36.34 20.16
CA SER A 774 -40.66 -36.63 20.61
C SER A 774 -40.87 -36.52 22.12
N ASP A 775 -39.83 -36.84 22.90
CA ASP A 775 -39.90 -37.04 24.35
C ASP A 775 -39.28 -35.85 25.13
N LEU A 776 -39.05 -34.73 24.42
CA LEU A 776 -38.49 -33.48 24.92
C LEU A 776 -39.60 -32.45 25.15
N CYS A 777 -39.59 -31.79 26.31
CA CYS A 777 -40.62 -30.84 26.71
C CYS A 777 -40.04 -29.67 27.52
N GLY A 778 -40.88 -28.68 27.86
CA GLY A 778 -40.43 -27.41 28.46
C GLY A 778 -40.14 -26.34 27.40
N GLY A 779 -40.05 -25.07 27.80
CA GLY A 779 -39.92 -23.94 26.85
C GLY A 779 -38.61 -24.01 26.05
N PRO A 780 -38.65 -23.86 24.70
CA PRO A 780 -39.72 -23.29 23.87
C PRO A 780 -40.77 -24.30 23.37
N LEU A 781 -40.67 -25.58 23.71
CA LEU A 781 -41.65 -26.61 23.37
C LEU A 781 -42.86 -26.56 24.33
N ARG A 782 -43.74 -27.57 24.23
CA ARG A 782 -44.90 -27.71 25.14
C ARG A 782 -44.42 -28.01 26.56
N ASN A 783 -44.97 -27.32 27.56
CA ASN A 783 -44.64 -27.57 28.97
C ASN A 783 -44.81 -29.04 29.35
N CYS A 784 -43.87 -29.59 30.12
CA CYS A 784 -43.90 -30.96 30.62
C CYS A 784 -45.12 -31.19 31.53
N LYS A 785 -46.17 -31.80 30.98
CA LYS A 785 -47.30 -32.30 31.77
C LYS A 785 -47.08 -33.76 32.12
N PHE A 786 -46.99 -34.05 33.42
CA PHE A 786 -47.21 -35.40 33.95
C PHE A 786 -48.55 -35.92 33.43
N ILE A 787 -48.52 -36.98 32.61
CA ILE A 787 -49.71 -37.70 32.20
C ILE A 787 -50.03 -38.73 33.29
N GLU A 788 -50.83 -38.32 34.27
CA GLU A 788 -51.74 -39.29 34.89
C GLU A 788 -52.72 -39.80 33.81
N LYS A 789 -52.97 -41.11 33.83
CA LYS A 789 -53.82 -41.77 32.83
C LYS A 789 -55.27 -41.29 32.95
N SER A 790 -55.83 -40.78 31.86
CA SER A 790 -57.27 -40.87 31.60
C SER A 790 -57.53 -41.08 30.11
N TYR A 791 -58.67 -41.70 29.79
CA TYR A 791 -59.01 -42.18 28.45
C TYR A 791 -59.91 -41.17 27.72
N GLY A 792 -59.76 -41.06 26.40
CA GLY A 792 -60.62 -40.22 25.56
C GLY A 792 -60.39 -40.43 24.07
N LEU A 793 -60.99 -41.47 23.50
CA LEU A 793 -61.08 -41.64 22.04
C LEU A 793 -62.16 -40.70 21.49
N GLY A 794 -61.85 -40.05 20.36
CA GLY A 794 -62.81 -39.29 19.54
C GLY A 794 -62.40 -39.41 18.07
N GLU A 795 -63.22 -40.07 17.27
CA GLU A 795 -62.97 -40.27 15.83
C GLU A 795 -63.41 -39.05 14.99
N SER A 796 -63.06 -39.07 13.70
CA SER A 796 -63.33 -38.04 12.67
C SER A 796 -62.27 -36.90 12.63
N SER A 797 -61.54 -36.66 11.53
CA SER A 797 -61.60 -37.29 10.19
C SER A 797 -60.23 -37.34 9.52
N VAL A 798 -59.96 -38.44 8.82
CA VAL A 798 -58.93 -38.51 7.76
C VAL A 798 -59.58 -38.11 6.43
N ILE A 799 -58.78 -37.52 5.52
CA ILE A 799 -58.96 -37.27 4.06
C ILE A 799 -58.73 -35.78 3.71
N ALA A 800 -57.54 -35.49 3.15
CA ALA A 800 -57.26 -34.35 2.25
C ALA A 800 -55.81 -34.40 1.70
N ILE A 801 -55.41 -35.52 1.08
CA ILE A 801 -54.13 -35.62 0.34
C ILE A 801 -54.43 -35.60 -1.17
N SER A 802 -53.61 -34.87 -1.92
CA SER A 802 -53.54 -34.78 -3.40
C SER A 802 -54.71 -34.12 -4.16
N ILE A 803 -54.38 -33.01 -4.86
CA ILE A 803 -54.77 -32.61 -6.23
C ILE A 803 -53.86 -31.40 -6.57
N ILE A 804 -52.78 -31.59 -7.35
CA ILE A 804 -52.73 -31.41 -8.82
C ILE A 804 -53.07 -29.95 -9.22
N SER A 805 -52.14 -29.05 -9.58
CA SER A 805 -50.96 -29.10 -10.49
C SER A 805 -51.27 -28.94 -12.00
N ALA A 806 -51.82 -27.78 -12.40
CA ALA A 806 -51.68 -27.22 -13.76
C ALA A 806 -52.14 -25.75 -13.84
N THR A 807 -51.35 -24.85 -14.46
CA THR A 807 -51.72 -23.68 -15.32
C THR A 807 -50.69 -22.52 -15.31
N PHE A 808 -49.53 -22.63 -15.97
CA PHE A 808 -48.77 -21.43 -16.40
C PHE A 808 -47.80 -21.65 -17.58
N VAL A 809 -48.34 -21.86 -18.80
CA VAL A 809 -47.52 -22.04 -20.03
C VAL A 809 -47.92 -21.10 -21.19
N LEU A 810 -49.08 -20.44 -21.11
CA LEU A 810 -49.69 -19.71 -22.24
C LEU A 810 -49.45 -18.19 -22.27
N ILE A 811 -48.70 -17.62 -21.31
CA ILE A 811 -48.49 -16.16 -21.20
C ILE A 811 -47.14 -15.69 -21.78
N LEU A 812 -46.26 -16.62 -22.18
CA LEU A 812 -44.88 -16.32 -22.60
C LEU A 812 -44.72 -15.75 -24.03
N LEU A 813 -45.81 -15.51 -24.78
CA LEU A 813 -45.75 -15.29 -26.24
C LEU A 813 -46.20 -13.91 -26.75
N SER A 814 -46.51 -12.94 -25.87
CA SER A 814 -47.13 -11.65 -26.29
C SER A 814 -46.29 -10.38 -26.04
N VAL A 815 -45.28 -10.40 -25.16
CA VAL A 815 -44.68 -9.16 -24.62
C VAL A 815 -43.44 -8.67 -25.37
N VAL A 816 -42.78 -9.53 -26.17
CA VAL A 816 -41.50 -9.24 -26.85
C VAL A 816 -41.58 -8.05 -27.84
N GLY A 817 -42.78 -7.70 -28.33
CA GLY A 817 -42.95 -6.69 -29.38
C GLY A 817 -42.88 -5.22 -28.95
N PHE A 818 -42.93 -4.89 -27.64
CA PHE A 818 -43.22 -3.50 -27.21
C PHE A 818 -42.02 -2.70 -26.64
N PHE A 819 -40.92 -3.36 -26.26
CA PHE A 819 -39.89 -2.70 -25.43
C PHE A 819 -38.88 -1.81 -26.20
N PHE A 820 -38.94 -1.76 -27.54
CA PHE A 820 -37.87 -1.19 -28.36
C PHE A 820 -37.90 0.35 -28.54
N PHE A 821 -38.84 1.09 -27.94
CA PHE A 821 -39.11 2.48 -28.36
C PHE A 821 -38.91 3.60 -27.32
N PHE A 822 -38.71 3.34 -26.02
CA PHE A 822 -38.84 4.39 -25.00
C PHE A 822 -37.72 4.53 -23.93
N LEU A 823 -36.45 4.42 -24.34
CA LEU A 823 -35.31 4.87 -23.51
C LEU A 823 -34.35 5.82 -24.24
N LEU A 824 -34.68 7.12 -24.26
CA LEU A 824 -33.71 8.21 -24.48
C LEU A 824 -34.14 9.54 -23.82
N LYS A 825 -33.69 9.81 -22.58
CA LYS A 825 -33.03 11.09 -22.18
C LYS A 825 -32.79 11.27 -20.66
N HIS A 826 -31.53 11.63 -20.32
CA HIS A 826 -31.10 12.63 -19.30
C HIS A 826 -31.38 12.42 -17.78
N LYS A 827 -30.51 12.85 -16.83
CA LYS A 827 -29.05 13.19 -16.86
C LYS A 827 -28.47 13.29 -15.41
N LYS A 828 -27.12 13.29 -15.28
CA LYS A 828 -26.28 13.64 -14.08
C LYS A 828 -26.60 15.05 -13.52
N THR A 829 -26.13 15.55 -12.35
CA THR A 829 -24.77 15.60 -11.71
C THR A 829 -24.96 16.12 -10.25
N THR A 830 -24.33 15.73 -9.12
CA THR A 830 -22.94 15.42 -8.66
C THR A 830 -22.12 16.66 -8.17
N MET A 831 -21.37 16.53 -7.06
CA MET A 831 -20.67 17.60 -6.29
C MET A 831 -19.18 17.23 -5.98
N ALA A 832 -18.33 18.17 -5.51
CA ALA A 832 -16.83 18.11 -5.57
C ALA A 832 -16.05 17.70 -4.27
N GLY A 833 -14.72 17.97 -4.18
CA GLY A 833 -13.78 17.61 -3.06
C GLY A 833 -12.38 18.30 -3.10
N ILE A 834 -11.54 18.18 -2.03
CA ILE A 834 -10.46 19.16 -1.60
C ILE A 834 -9.13 18.47 -1.09
N GLN A 835 -7.99 19.17 -0.78
CA GLN A 835 -6.71 18.66 -0.13
C GLN A 835 -6.16 19.53 1.07
N LEU A 836 -4.85 19.47 1.45
CA LEU A 836 -4.29 19.41 2.85
C LEU A 836 -3.06 20.34 3.14
N ALA A 837 -2.80 20.78 4.40
CA ALA A 837 -1.62 21.58 4.87
C ALA A 837 -1.47 21.70 6.44
N GLY A 838 -0.26 21.88 7.01
CA GLY A 838 0.01 21.92 8.49
C GLY A 838 0.39 23.28 9.13
N CYS A 839 0.56 23.37 10.47
CA CYS A 839 0.72 24.64 11.20
C CYS A 839 2.13 25.08 11.64
N PRO A 840 2.37 26.41 11.72
CA PRO A 840 3.34 27.05 12.62
C PRO A 840 2.72 27.65 13.91
N THR A 841 3.57 27.98 14.90
CA THR A 841 3.27 28.77 16.12
C THR A 841 3.80 30.21 16.00
N SER A 842 3.15 31.20 16.60
CA SER A 842 3.48 32.63 16.39
C SER A 842 3.68 33.45 17.67
N ASP A 843 4.65 34.37 17.61
CA ASP A 843 4.53 35.71 18.20
C ASP A 843 4.29 36.73 17.06
N SER A 844 3.78 37.92 17.40
CA SER A 844 3.01 38.86 16.54
C SER A 844 3.87 39.89 15.73
N PRO A 845 3.31 40.85 14.94
CA PRO A 845 1.90 41.08 14.56
C PRO A 845 1.58 41.44 13.07
N SER A 846 0.37 41.07 12.64
CA SER A 846 -0.53 41.66 11.61
C SER A 846 -0.11 42.79 10.64
N GLN A 847 -0.48 42.62 9.37
CA GLN A 847 -1.43 43.51 8.67
C GLN A 847 -2.16 42.75 7.53
N ALA A 848 -3.36 43.19 7.14
CA ALA A 848 -4.25 42.45 6.23
C ALA A 848 -5.06 43.39 5.32
N LEU A 849 -5.51 42.91 4.15
CA LEU A 849 -6.82 43.25 3.54
C LEU A 849 -7.10 42.37 2.30
N PHE A 850 -7.98 41.37 2.46
CA PHE A 850 -8.90 40.68 1.52
C PHE A 850 -8.49 40.34 0.05
N ASP A 851 -8.85 39.17 -0.52
CA ASP A 851 -9.76 38.12 -0.04
C ASP A 851 -9.37 36.70 -0.56
N ARG A 852 -9.76 35.67 0.21
CA ARG A 852 -9.60 34.21 -0.01
C ARG A 852 -8.16 33.68 -0.23
N PRO A 853 -7.40 33.43 0.86
CA PRO A 853 -6.04 32.89 0.84
C PRO A 853 -5.97 31.34 0.84
N LYS A 854 -4.75 30.82 1.00
CA LYS A 854 -4.43 29.39 1.19
C LYS A 854 -4.79 28.88 2.59
N ARG A 855 -4.76 27.55 2.73
CA ARG A 855 -4.81 26.85 4.02
C ARG A 855 -3.45 26.88 4.73
N ASP A 856 -3.11 27.99 5.35
CA ASP A 856 -2.13 27.98 6.44
C ASP A 856 -2.91 27.99 7.76
N PHE A 857 -3.17 26.82 8.33
CA PHE A 857 -3.64 26.72 9.72
C PHE A 857 -2.52 27.21 10.63
N LYS A 858 -2.81 27.95 11.70
CA LYS A 858 -1.79 28.28 12.71
C LYS A 858 -2.24 27.82 14.07
N TRP A 859 -1.29 27.55 14.95
CA TRP A 859 -1.59 27.16 16.33
C TRP A 859 -2.45 28.21 17.03
N VAL A 860 -2.13 29.50 16.88
CA VAL A 860 -2.90 30.59 17.50
C VAL A 860 -4.29 30.72 16.85
N ASP A 861 -4.40 30.67 15.53
CA ASP A 861 -5.69 30.71 14.82
C ASP A 861 -6.63 29.57 15.27
N ILE A 862 -6.07 28.37 15.53
CA ILE A 862 -6.79 27.22 16.12
C ILE A 862 -7.20 27.50 17.57
N MET A 863 -6.29 28.00 18.41
CA MET A 863 -6.60 28.29 19.82
C MET A 863 -7.65 29.40 19.94
N GLU A 864 -7.63 30.43 19.10
CA GLU A 864 -8.65 31.49 19.07
C GLU A 864 -10.01 30.91 18.64
N ALA A 865 -10.05 30.16 17.53
CA ALA A 865 -11.27 29.55 17.00
C ALA A 865 -11.85 28.39 17.84
N THR A 866 -11.19 28.00 18.94
CA THR A 866 -11.63 26.95 19.87
C THR A 866 -11.57 27.37 21.34
N ASN A 867 -11.35 28.65 21.64
CA ASN A 867 -11.18 29.18 23.00
C ASN A 867 -10.15 28.38 23.84
N ASN A 868 -8.94 28.19 23.28
CA ASN A 868 -7.85 27.34 23.78
C ASN A 868 -8.23 25.86 23.95
N LEU A 869 -8.92 25.29 22.95
CA LEU A 869 -9.45 23.92 22.98
C LEU A 869 -10.40 23.68 24.19
N SER A 870 -11.32 24.63 24.39
CA SER A 870 -12.41 24.58 25.38
C SER A 870 -13.39 23.44 25.09
N GLU A 871 -14.03 22.93 26.15
CA GLU A 871 -15.03 21.85 26.06
C GLU A 871 -16.24 22.24 25.19
N GLU A 872 -16.56 23.54 25.08
CA GLU A 872 -17.68 24.04 24.27
C GLU A 872 -17.51 23.80 22.75
N PHE A 873 -16.28 23.56 22.28
CA PHE A 873 -15.96 23.25 20.88
C PHE A 873 -15.77 21.75 20.62
N VAL A 874 -15.89 20.88 21.64
CA VAL A 874 -15.70 19.43 21.48
C VAL A 874 -16.87 18.82 20.70
N ILE A 875 -16.55 18.15 19.59
CA ILE A 875 -17.50 17.37 18.78
C ILE A 875 -17.38 15.86 19.00
N GLY A 876 -16.28 15.39 19.59
CA GLY A 876 -16.12 14.01 20.03
C GLY A 876 -14.86 13.83 20.89
N SER A 877 -14.82 12.78 21.71
CA SER A 877 -13.65 12.44 22.53
C SER A 877 -13.55 10.92 22.70
N GLY A 878 -12.32 10.40 22.77
CA GLY A 878 -12.08 8.96 22.85
C GLY A 878 -10.61 8.60 23.08
N GLY A 879 -10.29 7.30 23.01
CA GLY A 879 -8.96 6.78 23.33
C GLY A 879 -7.83 7.24 22.39
N SER A 880 -8.16 7.73 21.19
CA SER A 880 -7.20 8.29 20.22
C SER A 880 -7.00 9.82 20.35
N GLY A 881 -7.83 10.50 21.15
CA GLY A 881 -7.76 11.96 21.34
C GLY A 881 -9.11 12.64 21.55
N THR A 882 -9.08 13.97 21.67
CA THR A 882 -10.28 14.84 21.69
C THR A 882 -10.38 15.60 20.38
N ILE A 883 -11.55 15.59 19.75
CA ILE A 883 -11.84 16.23 18.47
C ILE A 883 -12.65 17.51 18.71
N TYR A 884 -12.11 18.63 18.25
CA TYR A 884 -12.70 19.96 18.35
C TYR A 884 -13.15 20.46 16.98
N ARG A 885 -14.25 21.20 16.92
CA ARG A 885 -14.68 21.94 15.73
C ARG A 885 -14.12 23.36 15.82
N ALA A 886 -13.28 23.74 14.85
CA ALA A 886 -12.89 25.14 14.68
C ALA A 886 -13.64 25.74 13.48
N ASP A 887 -14.36 26.84 13.70
CA ASP A 887 -14.76 27.75 12.64
C ASP A 887 -13.68 28.82 12.52
N LEU A 888 -12.80 28.67 11.53
CA LEU A 888 -11.63 29.53 11.38
C LEU A 888 -12.01 30.89 10.78
N SER A 889 -11.21 31.91 11.06
CA SER A 889 -11.35 33.26 10.50
C SER A 889 -11.25 33.33 8.96
N THR A 890 -10.77 32.25 8.32
CA THR A 890 -10.79 32.04 6.86
C THR A 890 -12.16 31.63 6.30
N GLY A 891 -13.14 31.32 7.16
CA GLY A 891 -14.47 30.82 6.77
C GLY A 891 -14.52 29.33 6.45
N GLU A 892 -13.46 28.56 6.78
CA GLU A 892 -13.44 27.09 6.67
C GLU A 892 -13.64 26.45 8.05
N THR A 893 -14.60 25.52 8.15
CA THR A 893 -14.76 24.67 9.34
C THR A 893 -13.84 23.45 9.22
N VAL A 894 -13.09 23.13 10.28
CA VAL A 894 -12.27 21.91 10.36
C VAL A 894 -12.48 21.13 11.66
N ALA A 895 -12.17 19.83 11.62
CA ALA A 895 -12.13 18.96 12.79
C ALA A 895 -10.68 18.76 13.25
N ILE A 896 -10.38 19.05 14.52
CA ILE A 896 -9.01 19.06 15.07
C ILE A 896 -8.92 18.02 16.18
N LYS A 897 -8.23 16.92 15.91
CA LYS A 897 -7.96 15.81 16.84
C LYS A 897 -6.68 16.12 17.62
N ARG A 898 -6.82 16.47 18.90
CA ARG A 898 -5.70 16.54 19.85
C ARG A 898 -5.38 15.13 20.35
N ILE A 899 -4.19 14.64 20.03
CA ILE A 899 -3.70 13.34 20.53
C ILE A 899 -3.43 13.46 22.04
N THR A 900 -3.85 12.44 22.80
CA THR A 900 -3.62 12.35 24.25
C THR A 900 -2.30 11.61 24.51
N PRO A 901 -1.25 12.26 25.04
CA PRO A 901 0.08 11.64 25.16
C PRO A 901 0.10 10.58 26.28
N LEU A 902 0.02 9.30 25.90
CA LEU A 902 0.01 8.17 26.84
C LEU A 902 1.40 7.68 27.24
N LYS A 903 2.42 7.87 26.38
CA LYS A 903 3.85 7.64 26.67
C LYS A 903 4.73 8.62 25.90
N LYS A 904 5.99 8.75 26.32
CA LYS A 904 6.98 9.74 25.84
C LYS A 904 7.58 9.43 24.44
N ASP A 905 6.89 8.63 23.64
CA ASP A 905 7.35 8.08 22.34
C ASP A 905 6.11 7.84 21.46
N ASP A 906 5.66 8.90 20.78
CA ASP A 906 4.25 9.10 20.40
C ASP A 906 3.89 8.48 19.03
N LYS A 907 4.15 7.17 18.89
CA LYS A 907 4.08 6.42 17.62
C LYS A 907 2.74 6.53 16.88
N THR A 908 1.64 6.83 17.57
CA THR A 908 0.30 7.04 16.98
C THR A 908 0.29 8.21 15.99
N PHE A 909 0.84 9.36 16.38
CA PHE A 909 0.83 10.59 15.58
C PHE A 909 1.62 10.40 14.27
N SER A 910 2.85 9.91 14.37
CA SER A 910 3.70 9.62 13.21
C SER A 910 3.11 8.54 12.29
N ARG A 911 2.37 7.57 12.84
CA ARG A 911 1.72 6.50 12.07
C ARG A 911 0.49 6.98 11.32
N GLU A 912 -0.32 7.80 11.95
CA GLU A 912 -1.51 8.38 11.32
C GLU A 912 -1.10 9.32 10.17
N ILE A 913 -0.06 10.14 10.37
CA ILE A 913 0.56 10.95 9.29
C ILE A 913 1.17 10.06 8.19
N LYS A 914 2.02 9.07 8.53
CA LYS A 914 2.70 8.20 7.54
C LYS A 914 1.72 7.36 6.70
N THR A 915 0.56 7.02 7.27
CA THR A 915 -0.51 6.30 6.55
C THR A 915 -1.37 7.26 5.73
N LEU A 916 -1.97 8.30 6.33
CA LEU A 916 -2.86 9.24 5.64
C LEU A 916 -2.15 10.11 4.58
N GLY A 917 -0.85 10.35 4.72
CA GLY A 917 -0.03 11.01 3.69
C GLY A 917 0.20 10.17 2.43
N ARG A 918 -0.08 8.85 2.47
CA ARG A 918 0.14 7.91 1.36
C ARG A 918 -1.13 7.42 0.67
N ILE A 919 -2.31 7.83 1.14
CA ILE A 919 -3.61 7.33 0.66
C ILE A 919 -4.53 8.46 0.25
N ARG A 920 -5.09 8.38 -0.95
CA ARG A 920 -5.97 9.42 -1.52
C ARG A 920 -7.17 8.80 -2.22
N HIS A 921 -8.13 8.32 -1.43
CA HIS A 921 -9.36 7.70 -1.95
C HIS A 921 -10.63 8.45 -1.51
N ARG A 922 -11.65 8.48 -2.37
CA ARG A 922 -12.89 9.27 -2.18
C ARG A 922 -13.73 8.87 -0.95
N HIS A 923 -13.50 7.66 -0.43
CA HIS A 923 -14.21 7.09 0.72
C HIS A 923 -13.33 6.98 1.97
N LEU A 924 -12.23 7.74 2.04
CA LEU A 924 -11.39 7.88 3.24
C LEU A 924 -11.38 9.35 3.70
N VAL A 925 -11.31 9.59 5.01
CA VAL A 925 -11.29 10.95 5.58
C VAL A 925 -9.92 11.57 5.38
N ARG A 926 -9.89 12.78 4.81
CA ARG A 926 -8.64 13.51 4.58
C ARG A 926 -8.05 14.14 5.85
N LEU A 927 -6.76 13.88 6.09
CA LEU A 927 -5.93 14.60 7.07
C LEU A 927 -5.58 15.99 6.53
N VAL A 928 -6.46 16.98 6.70
CA VAL A 928 -6.28 18.35 6.23
C VAL A 928 -5.07 19.07 6.84
N GLY A 929 -4.41 18.53 7.86
CA GLY A 929 -3.15 19.08 8.38
C GLY A 929 -2.61 18.39 9.63
N TYR A 930 -1.49 18.88 10.15
CA TYR A 930 -1.00 18.56 11.49
C TYR A 930 -0.22 19.73 12.10
N CYS A 931 -0.18 19.80 13.43
CA CYS A 931 0.41 20.89 14.19
C CYS A 931 0.99 20.33 15.51
N SER A 932 2.29 20.47 15.74
CA SER A 932 2.96 20.03 16.96
C SER A 932 3.53 21.22 17.74
N ASN A 933 3.38 21.21 19.06
CA ASN A 933 3.92 22.23 19.95
C ASN A 933 4.88 21.59 20.97
N ASN A 934 6.18 21.85 20.77
CA ASN A 934 7.27 21.30 21.58
C ASN A 934 7.32 21.83 23.03
N LYS A 935 6.58 22.91 23.37
CA LYS A 935 6.52 23.43 24.75
C LYS A 935 5.52 22.64 25.62
N ASP A 936 4.37 22.30 25.05
CA ASP A 936 3.22 21.70 25.76
C ASP A 936 2.99 20.22 25.40
N GLY A 937 3.92 19.60 24.66
CA GLY A 937 3.89 18.19 24.27
C GLY A 937 2.62 17.76 23.51
N SER A 938 1.92 18.72 22.90
CA SER A 938 0.58 18.52 22.37
C SER A 938 0.61 18.45 20.85
N ASN A 939 0.20 17.29 20.33
CA ASN A 939 0.13 16.97 18.91
C ASN A 939 -1.33 17.10 18.41
N LEU A 940 -1.55 17.88 17.36
CA LEU A 940 -2.85 18.07 16.71
C LEU A 940 -2.82 17.51 15.29
N LEU A 941 -3.86 16.78 14.91
CA LEU A 941 -4.16 16.38 13.53
C LEU A 941 -5.43 17.13 13.09
N ILE A 942 -5.37 17.80 11.93
CA ILE A 942 -6.50 18.53 11.35
C ILE A 942 -7.12 17.65 10.27
N TYR A 943 -8.44 17.60 10.21
CA TYR A 943 -9.22 16.86 9.22
C TYR A 943 -10.27 17.77 8.59
N GLU A 944 -10.78 17.35 7.43
CA GLU A 944 -11.94 17.99 6.83
C GLU A 944 -13.15 17.83 7.75
N PHE A 945 -13.85 18.94 8.03
CA PHE A 945 -15.08 18.84 8.80
C PHE A 945 -16.14 18.11 7.98
N MET A 946 -16.64 17.02 8.54
CA MET A 946 -17.70 16.21 7.95
C MET A 946 -19.03 16.81 8.39
N GLU A 947 -19.69 17.53 7.50
CA GLU A 947 -20.76 18.47 7.85
C GLU A 947 -21.97 17.76 8.47
N ASN A 948 -22.18 16.49 8.11
CA ASN A 948 -23.24 15.67 8.65
C ASN A 948 -22.82 14.89 9.92
N GLY A 949 -21.54 14.85 10.29
CA GLY A 949 -21.00 14.13 11.44
C GLY A 949 -20.67 12.66 11.15
N SER A 950 -20.66 11.82 12.19
CA SER A 950 -20.49 10.37 12.04
C SER A 950 -21.79 9.67 11.68
N LEU A 951 -21.72 8.50 11.04
CA LEU A 951 -22.87 7.62 10.81
C LEU A 951 -23.54 7.25 12.15
N TRP A 952 -22.75 7.01 13.19
CA TRP A 952 -23.24 6.77 14.55
C TRP A 952 -24.16 7.90 15.05
N ASP A 953 -23.88 9.17 14.71
CA ASP A 953 -24.74 10.31 15.07
C ASP A 953 -26.08 10.33 14.32
N TRP A 954 -26.21 9.65 13.18
CA TRP A 954 -27.45 9.59 12.39
C TRP A 954 -28.37 8.45 12.80
N LEU A 955 -27.78 7.37 13.32
CA LEU A 955 -28.53 6.21 13.79
C LEU A 955 -28.94 6.39 15.26
N HIS A 956 -28.06 6.92 16.11
CA HIS A 956 -28.23 6.84 17.58
C HIS A 956 -28.46 8.19 18.29
N LYS A 957 -28.07 9.33 17.69
CA LYS A 957 -28.48 10.66 18.19
C LYS A 957 -29.74 11.14 17.46
N LYS A 958 -30.58 11.92 18.17
CA LYS A 958 -31.81 12.51 17.60
C LYS A 958 -31.49 13.68 16.65
N LYS A 959 -31.05 13.36 15.43
CA LYS A 959 -30.97 14.30 14.30
C LYS A 959 -32.38 14.74 13.83
N PRO A 960 -32.52 15.92 13.19
CA PRO A 960 -33.82 16.44 12.73
C PRO A 960 -34.38 15.71 11.50
N SER A 961 -33.54 15.00 10.76
CA SER A 961 -33.89 14.13 9.64
C SER A 961 -33.33 12.72 9.86
N LYS A 962 -33.89 11.74 9.14
CA LYS A 962 -33.54 10.31 9.22
C LYS A 962 -32.91 9.85 7.90
N LEU A 963 -32.06 8.82 7.96
CA LEU A 963 -31.54 8.16 6.75
C LEU A 963 -32.59 7.21 6.16
N ASP A 964 -32.96 7.43 4.91
CA ASP A 964 -33.70 6.47 4.07
C ASP A 964 -32.82 5.28 3.66
N TRP A 965 -33.41 4.28 3.01
CA TRP A 965 -32.69 3.07 2.60
C TRP A 965 -31.60 3.35 1.56
N TYR A 966 -31.89 4.16 0.55
CA TYR A 966 -30.94 4.49 -0.53
C TYR A 966 -29.69 5.19 0.01
N ALA A 967 -29.85 6.13 0.96
CA ALA A 967 -28.73 6.77 1.64
C ALA A 967 -27.88 5.75 2.44
N ARG A 968 -28.50 4.80 3.14
CA ARG A 968 -27.78 3.76 3.89
C ARG A 968 -27.03 2.80 2.98
N LEU A 969 -27.64 2.36 1.88
CA LEU A 969 -27.02 1.50 0.88
C LEU A 969 -25.84 2.22 0.18
N LYS A 970 -25.98 3.51 -0.12
CA LYS A 970 -24.89 4.37 -0.63
C LYS A 970 -23.72 4.48 0.37
N ILE A 971 -24.02 4.54 1.67
CA ILE A 971 -23.03 4.59 2.75
C ILE A 971 -22.29 3.24 2.89
N ALA A 972 -23.03 2.12 2.84
CA ALA A 972 -22.47 0.76 2.81
C ALA A 972 -21.48 0.55 1.65
N VAL A 973 -21.90 0.87 0.43
CA VAL A 973 -21.06 0.80 -0.78
C VAL A 973 -19.83 1.71 -0.66
N GLY A 974 -19.97 2.90 -0.07
CA GLY A 974 -18.85 3.81 0.17
C GLY A 974 -17.80 3.21 1.11
N LEU A 975 -18.23 2.61 2.23
CA LEU A 975 -17.34 1.94 3.19
C LEU A 975 -16.57 0.79 2.54
N ALA A 976 -17.24 -0.04 1.74
CA ALA A 976 -16.63 -1.21 1.10
C ALA A 976 -15.52 -0.83 0.11
N HIS A 977 -15.76 0.10 -0.80
CA HIS A 977 -14.71 0.66 -1.67
C HIS A 977 -13.57 1.30 -0.84
N GLY A 978 -13.89 1.88 0.32
CA GLY A 978 -12.91 2.46 1.25
C GLY A 978 -11.89 1.44 1.76
N LEU A 979 -12.35 0.25 2.13
CA LEU A 979 -11.49 -0.85 2.59
C LEU A 979 -10.84 -1.63 1.45
N GLU A 980 -11.54 -1.80 0.33
CA GLU A 980 -11.00 -2.46 -0.86
C GLU A 980 -9.67 -1.83 -1.30
N TYR A 981 -9.66 -0.50 -1.46
CA TYR A 981 -8.49 0.27 -1.83
C TYR A 981 -7.31 0.07 -0.86
N LEU A 982 -7.58 -0.02 0.46
CA LEU A 982 -6.54 -0.20 1.49
C LEU A 982 -5.91 -1.62 1.45
N HIS A 983 -6.72 -2.65 1.20
CA HIS A 983 -6.28 -4.05 1.23
C HIS A 983 -5.75 -4.58 -0.11
N HIS A 984 -6.20 -4.05 -1.24
CA HIS A 984 -5.92 -4.61 -2.57
C HIS A 984 -5.12 -3.68 -3.48
N ASP A 985 -5.33 -2.36 -3.40
CA ASP A 985 -4.76 -1.40 -4.37
C ASP A 985 -3.58 -0.58 -3.79
N CYS A 986 -3.49 -0.48 -2.46
CA CYS A 986 -2.33 0.09 -1.76
C CYS A 986 -1.13 -0.87 -1.77
N ALA A 987 0.05 -0.36 -2.15
CA ALA A 987 1.32 -1.09 -2.14
C ALA A 987 2.35 -0.39 -1.24
N PRO A 988 2.81 -1.00 -0.13
CA PRO A 988 2.31 -2.24 0.46
C PRO A 988 0.90 -2.08 1.07
N LYS A 989 0.20 -3.21 1.26
CA LYS A 989 -1.15 -3.26 1.84
C LYS A 989 -1.23 -2.52 3.19
N ILE A 990 -2.36 -1.87 3.43
CA ILE A 990 -2.68 -1.13 4.65
C ILE A 990 -3.87 -1.80 5.35
N LEU A 991 -3.69 -2.20 6.61
CA LEU A 991 -4.79 -2.58 7.50
C LEU A 991 -5.23 -1.37 8.31
N HIS A 992 -6.53 -1.15 8.48
CA HIS A 992 -7.10 -0.02 9.23
C HIS A 992 -7.20 -0.31 10.73
N ARG A 993 -7.73 -1.48 11.09
CA ARG A 993 -7.84 -2.04 12.46
C ARG A 993 -8.76 -1.28 13.43
N ASP A 994 -9.66 -0.45 12.92
CA ASP A 994 -10.66 0.27 13.75
C ASP A 994 -11.89 0.73 12.94
N VAL A 995 -12.45 -0.13 12.10
CA VAL A 995 -13.67 0.21 11.34
C VAL A 995 -14.88 0.17 12.26
N LYS A 996 -15.67 1.24 12.28
CA LYS A 996 -16.90 1.40 13.09
C LYS A 996 -17.71 2.61 12.62
N SER A 997 -19.01 2.67 12.89
CA SER A 997 -19.87 3.79 12.44
C SER A 997 -19.52 5.16 13.03
N SER A 998 -18.78 5.23 14.14
CA SER A 998 -18.24 6.49 14.67
C SER A 998 -16.99 6.99 13.92
N ASN A 999 -16.29 6.08 13.22
CA ASN A 999 -15.17 6.40 12.31
C ASN A 999 -15.62 6.52 10.84
N VAL A 1000 -16.82 6.04 10.50
CA VAL A 1000 -17.48 6.31 9.21
C VAL A 1000 -18.17 7.67 9.29
N LEU A 1001 -17.51 8.69 8.73
CA LEU A 1001 -18.02 10.06 8.69
C LEU A 1001 -18.77 10.32 7.38
N LEU A 1002 -19.70 11.28 7.40
CA LEU A 1002 -20.56 11.62 6.28
C LEU A 1002 -20.31 13.05 5.79
N ASP A 1003 -19.95 13.18 4.51
CA ASP A 1003 -19.83 14.50 3.87
C ASP A 1003 -21.19 15.13 3.54
N SER A 1004 -21.20 16.38 3.07
CA SER A 1004 -22.39 17.12 2.65
C SER A 1004 -23.27 16.44 1.57
N LYS A 1005 -22.83 15.35 0.92
CA LYS A 1005 -23.63 14.54 -0.03
C LYS A 1005 -24.17 13.23 0.56
N MET A 1006 -23.97 13.01 1.86
CA MET A 1006 -24.14 11.70 2.51
C MET A 1006 -23.23 10.61 1.90
N GLU A 1007 -22.01 10.94 1.48
CA GLU A 1007 -21.01 9.94 1.09
C GLU A 1007 -20.15 9.54 2.28
N ALA A 1008 -20.04 8.21 2.50
CA ALA A 1008 -19.23 7.62 3.56
C ALA A 1008 -17.74 7.90 3.35
N ARG A 1009 -17.05 8.27 4.43
CA ARG A 1009 -15.60 8.39 4.51
C ARG A 1009 -15.09 7.77 5.80
N LEU A 1010 -14.22 6.77 5.68
CA LEU A 1010 -13.62 6.05 6.80
C LEU A 1010 -12.39 6.81 7.34
N GLY A 1011 -12.31 7.02 8.66
CA GLY A 1011 -11.24 7.78 9.32
C GLY A 1011 -10.74 7.18 10.64
N ASP A 1012 -9.89 7.93 11.35
CA ASP A 1012 -9.05 7.48 12.48
C ASP A 1012 -8.09 6.32 12.11
N PHE A 1013 -7.03 6.67 11.39
CA PHE A 1013 -5.95 5.74 11.02
C PHE A 1013 -4.92 5.58 12.15
N GLY A 1014 -5.24 6.00 13.38
CA GLY A 1014 -4.36 5.94 14.54
C GLY A 1014 -3.87 4.52 14.88
N LEU A 1015 -4.59 3.48 14.45
CA LEU A 1015 -4.28 2.06 14.72
C LEU A 1015 -3.72 1.27 13.51
N ALA A 1016 -3.60 1.89 12.33
CA ALA A 1016 -3.30 1.23 11.06
C ALA A 1016 -1.94 0.46 11.02
N LYS A 1017 -1.72 -0.37 9.99
CA LYS A 1017 -0.47 -1.14 9.81
C LYS A 1017 -0.13 -1.36 8.32
N LEU A 1018 1.13 -1.18 7.95
CA LEU A 1018 1.71 -1.57 6.65
C LEU A 1018 2.24 -3.01 6.70
N LEU A 1019 2.12 -3.78 5.61
CA LEU A 1019 2.50 -5.20 5.53
C LEU A 1019 3.70 -5.45 4.59
N SER A 1020 4.92 -5.05 4.98
CA SER A 1020 6.12 -5.12 4.11
C SER A 1020 7.38 -5.80 4.67
N ASP A 1021 7.53 -5.93 5.99
CA ASP A 1021 8.87 -6.04 6.61
C ASP A 1021 9.38 -7.48 6.75
N HIS A 1022 9.41 -8.24 5.65
CA HIS A 1022 9.90 -9.64 5.59
C HIS A 1022 10.88 -9.95 4.45
N HIS A 1023 11.39 -8.95 3.73
CA HIS A 1023 12.50 -9.09 2.79
C HIS A 1023 13.59 -8.04 3.01
N ASP A 1024 14.27 -8.15 4.15
CA ASP A 1024 15.67 -7.76 4.30
C ASP A 1024 16.41 -8.87 5.08
N SER A 1025 17.69 -9.05 4.78
CA SER A 1025 18.48 -10.23 5.17
C SER A 1025 19.13 -10.13 6.56
N GLU A 1026 19.84 -11.20 6.92
CA GLU A 1026 20.73 -11.28 8.09
C GLU A 1026 21.64 -10.03 8.25
N ASN A 1027 21.90 -9.66 9.50
CA ASN A 1027 22.67 -8.50 9.97
C ASN A 1027 21.96 -7.13 9.96
N ASN A 1028 21.04 -6.94 10.91
CA ASN A 1028 21.07 -5.72 11.72
C ASN A 1028 20.65 -6.00 13.17
N THR A 1029 21.57 -5.80 14.12
CA THR A 1029 21.31 -5.97 15.55
C THR A 1029 20.83 -4.66 16.20
N GLU A 1030 19.67 -4.16 15.76
CA GLU A 1030 18.93 -3.15 16.54
C GLU A 1030 17.79 -3.81 17.33
N SER A 1031 17.69 -3.43 18.60
CA SER A 1031 16.98 -4.19 19.64
C SER A 1031 15.47 -4.33 19.41
N SER A 1032 14.97 -5.55 19.56
CA SER A 1032 13.53 -5.85 19.63
C SER A 1032 12.83 -4.99 20.69
N SER A 1033 11.95 -4.07 20.30
CA SER A 1033 11.12 -3.34 21.26
C SER A 1033 9.75 -2.92 20.71
N SER A 1034 8.69 -3.28 21.44
CA SER A 1034 7.29 -2.86 21.26
C SER A 1034 6.56 -3.24 19.94
N SER A 1035 6.18 -4.52 19.81
CA SER A 1035 4.92 -4.85 19.14
C SER A 1035 3.75 -4.21 19.93
N SER A 1036 2.84 -3.50 19.26
CA SER A 1036 1.71 -2.86 19.94
C SER A 1036 0.60 -3.88 20.22
N TRP A 1037 0.46 -4.30 21.48
CA TRP A 1037 -0.63 -5.17 21.94
C TRP A 1037 -2.01 -4.55 21.63
N PHE A 1038 -2.96 -5.41 21.20
CA PHE A 1038 -4.42 -5.24 21.09
C PHE A 1038 -4.97 -3.84 20.74
N ALA A 1039 -5.54 -3.68 19.54
CA ALA A 1039 -5.95 -2.38 19.01
C ALA A 1039 -7.19 -2.45 18.08
N GLY A 1040 -8.36 -2.07 18.57
CA GLY A 1040 -9.66 -1.97 17.85
C GLY A 1040 -10.80 -1.58 18.82
N SER A 1041 -12.04 -1.43 18.33
CA SER A 1041 -13.18 -0.95 19.13
C SER A 1041 -14.20 -2.03 19.53
N TYR A 1042 -14.57 -2.05 20.82
CA TYR A 1042 -15.54 -2.99 21.40
C TYR A 1042 -16.89 -2.96 20.67
N GLY A 1043 -17.44 -4.15 20.35
CA GLY A 1043 -18.64 -4.32 19.53
C GLY A 1043 -18.38 -4.41 18.02
N TYR A 1044 -17.19 -4.03 17.53
CA TYR A 1044 -16.79 -4.12 16.11
C TYR A 1044 -15.57 -5.03 15.88
N ILE A 1045 -14.81 -5.34 16.94
CA ILE A 1045 -13.62 -6.22 16.87
C ILE A 1045 -14.00 -7.60 16.34
N ALA A 1046 -13.35 -7.99 15.25
CA ALA A 1046 -13.30 -9.35 14.74
C ALA A 1046 -12.80 -10.32 15.84
N PRO A 1047 -13.58 -11.30 16.33
CA PRO A 1047 -13.27 -11.85 17.65
C PRO A 1047 -12.06 -12.80 17.68
N GLU A 1048 -11.50 -13.22 16.52
CA GLU A 1048 -10.20 -13.89 16.45
C GLU A 1048 -9.06 -13.04 17.06
N TYR A 1049 -9.20 -11.72 16.89
CA TYR A 1049 -8.20 -10.71 17.24
C TYR A 1049 -8.12 -10.44 18.75
N ALA A 1050 -9.12 -10.90 19.53
CA ALA A 1050 -9.06 -10.94 20.98
C ALA A 1050 -8.08 -12.01 21.53
N TYR A 1051 -7.61 -12.93 20.67
CA TYR A 1051 -6.80 -14.08 21.09
C TYR A 1051 -5.48 -14.23 20.33
N SER A 1052 -5.46 -13.97 19.01
CA SER A 1052 -4.25 -14.17 18.17
C SER A 1052 -3.25 -12.99 18.19
N LEU A 1053 -3.69 -11.80 18.64
CA LEU A 1053 -2.99 -10.50 18.52
C LEU A 1053 -2.59 -10.06 17.09
N ASN A 1054 -2.87 -10.85 16.05
CA ASN A 1054 -2.53 -10.57 14.67
C ASN A 1054 -3.77 -10.09 13.90
N ALA A 1055 -3.73 -8.84 13.41
CA ALA A 1055 -4.73 -8.33 12.48
C ALA A 1055 -4.43 -8.77 11.04
N THR A 1056 -5.49 -9.05 10.27
CA THR A 1056 -5.46 -9.31 8.82
C THR A 1056 -6.48 -8.41 8.11
N GLU A 1057 -6.48 -8.36 6.78
CA GLU A 1057 -7.51 -7.66 5.99
C GLU A 1057 -8.93 -8.16 6.31
N LYS A 1058 -9.05 -9.44 6.67
CA LYS A 1058 -10.33 -10.07 7.03
C LYS A 1058 -10.87 -9.54 8.35
N SER A 1059 -10.04 -9.05 9.27
CA SER A 1059 -10.47 -8.45 10.54
C SER A 1059 -11.15 -7.09 10.33
N ASP A 1060 -10.72 -6.32 9.32
CA ASP A 1060 -11.38 -5.08 8.91
C ASP A 1060 -12.69 -5.37 8.13
N VAL A 1061 -12.78 -6.48 7.39
CA VAL A 1061 -14.05 -6.91 6.75
C VAL A 1061 -15.14 -7.25 7.76
N TYR A 1062 -14.80 -7.95 8.86
CA TYR A 1062 -15.75 -8.19 9.96
C TYR A 1062 -16.29 -6.88 10.55
N SER A 1063 -15.36 -5.98 10.83
CA SER A 1063 -15.65 -4.67 11.40
C SER A 1063 -16.55 -3.82 10.49
N MET A 1064 -16.44 -3.99 9.16
CA MET A 1064 -17.40 -3.46 8.18
C MET A 1064 -18.76 -4.18 8.21
N GLY A 1065 -18.79 -5.51 8.29
CA GLY A 1065 -20.02 -6.29 8.37
C GLY A 1065 -20.94 -5.86 9.52
N VAL A 1066 -20.37 -5.59 10.69
CA VAL A 1066 -21.10 -5.02 11.83
C VAL A 1066 -21.72 -3.64 11.48
N VAL A 1067 -21.01 -2.79 10.74
CA VAL A 1067 -21.55 -1.48 10.30
C VAL A 1067 -22.69 -1.65 9.27
N LEU A 1068 -22.68 -2.70 8.44
CA LEU A 1068 -23.80 -3.02 7.54
C LEU A 1068 -25.06 -3.43 8.31
N MET A 1069 -24.90 -4.22 9.38
CA MET A 1069 -25.98 -4.60 10.29
C MET A 1069 -26.52 -3.38 11.06
N GLU A 1070 -25.63 -2.52 11.56
CA GLU A 1070 -25.98 -1.28 12.24
C GLU A 1070 -26.77 -0.33 11.32
N LEU A 1071 -26.38 -0.22 10.04
CA LEU A 1071 -27.11 0.52 9.01
C LEU A 1071 -28.54 -0.01 8.84
N VAL A 1072 -28.73 -1.30 8.61
CA VAL A 1072 -30.09 -1.86 8.39
C VAL A 1072 -30.96 -1.75 9.65
N THR A 1073 -30.39 -2.00 10.83
CA THR A 1073 -31.18 -2.18 12.06
C THR A 1073 -31.44 -0.90 12.84
N GLY A 1074 -30.60 0.13 12.69
CA GLY A 1074 -30.66 1.39 13.46
C GLY A 1074 -30.43 1.21 14.97
N LYS A 1075 -29.80 0.11 15.38
CA LYS A 1075 -29.49 -0.25 16.78
C LYS A 1075 -27.98 -0.26 16.96
N MET A 1076 -27.46 0.04 18.15
CA MET A 1076 -26.00 -0.01 18.38
C MET A 1076 -25.52 -1.47 18.45
N PRO A 1077 -24.27 -1.81 18.05
CA PRO A 1077 -23.71 -3.16 18.25
C PRO A 1077 -23.68 -3.65 19.70
N THR A 1078 -23.88 -2.74 20.65
CA THR A 1078 -23.93 -2.99 22.10
C THR A 1078 -25.28 -2.59 22.72
N ASP A 1079 -26.37 -2.53 21.95
CA ASP A 1079 -27.71 -2.21 22.48
C ASP A 1079 -28.20 -3.33 23.42
N GLY A 1080 -28.40 -2.99 24.70
CA GLY A 1080 -28.86 -3.92 25.73
C GLY A 1080 -30.24 -4.55 25.47
N ARG A 1081 -30.98 -4.08 24.45
CA ARG A 1081 -32.22 -4.72 23.95
C ARG A 1081 -32.00 -6.06 23.28
N PHE A 1082 -30.79 -6.37 22.81
CA PHE A 1082 -30.48 -7.71 22.29
C PHE A 1082 -30.53 -8.79 23.40
N GLY A 1083 -30.27 -8.38 24.64
CA GLY A 1083 -30.10 -9.26 25.80
C GLY A 1083 -28.64 -9.37 26.23
N ALA A 1084 -28.39 -9.74 27.48
CA ALA A 1084 -27.04 -9.72 28.06
C ALA A 1084 -26.09 -10.86 27.60
N ALA A 1085 -26.48 -11.63 26.58
CA ALA A 1085 -25.77 -12.80 26.04
C ALA A 1085 -26.07 -13.01 24.54
N VAL A 1086 -26.26 -11.90 23.82
CA VAL A 1086 -26.58 -11.79 22.39
C VAL A 1086 -26.01 -10.44 21.94
N ASP A 1087 -25.10 -10.40 20.97
CA ASP A 1087 -24.67 -9.14 20.34
C ASP A 1087 -25.40 -8.88 19.01
N MET A 1088 -25.01 -7.84 18.26
CA MET A 1088 -25.68 -7.48 17.01
C MET A 1088 -25.58 -8.53 15.92
N VAL A 1089 -24.46 -9.25 15.79
CA VAL A 1089 -24.30 -10.29 14.77
C VAL A 1089 -25.36 -11.35 15.00
N ARG A 1090 -25.47 -11.82 16.26
CA ARG A 1090 -26.53 -12.75 16.62
C ARG A 1090 -27.91 -12.17 16.45
N TRP A 1091 -28.11 -10.95 16.91
CA TRP A 1091 -29.43 -10.35 16.88
C TRP A 1091 -29.95 -10.19 15.45
N VAL A 1092 -29.08 -9.99 14.45
CA VAL A 1092 -29.44 -10.01 13.03
C VAL A 1092 -29.77 -11.41 12.53
N GLU A 1093 -28.86 -12.39 12.70
CA GLU A 1093 -29.07 -13.76 12.18
C GLU A 1093 -30.39 -14.36 12.69
N LEU A 1094 -30.70 -14.23 13.99
CA LEU A 1094 -31.90 -14.79 14.65
C LEU A 1094 -33.24 -14.40 14.03
N HIS A 1095 -33.30 -13.30 13.29
CA HIS A 1095 -34.52 -12.79 12.65
C HIS A 1095 -34.48 -12.96 11.13
N MET A 1096 -33.30 -13.10 10.51
CA MET A 1096 -33.19 -13.59 9.13
C MET A 1096 -33.66 -15.04 9.02
N ASP A 1097 -33.29 -15.89 9.98
CA ASP A 1097 -33.70 -17.30 10.09
C ASP A 1097 -35.24 -17.47 10.19
N ARG A 1098 -35.98 -16.40 10.51
CA ARG A 1098 -37.46 -16.38 10.63
C ARG A 1098 -38.19 -15.99 9.34
N GLY A 1099 -37.45 -15.63 8.28
CA GLY A 1099 -38.01 -15.25 6.98
C GLY A 1099 -38.31 -13.76 6.82
N SER A 1100 -38.66 -13.37 5.59
CA SER A 1100 -38.79 -11.97 5.13
C SER A 1100 -39.63 -11.07 6.03
N ASP A 1101 -40.69 -11.63 6.60
CA ASP A 1101 -41.72 -10.85 7.30
C ASP A 1101 -41.22 -10.41 8.68
N SER A 1102 -40.40 -11.24 9.36
CA SER A 1102 -39.70 -10.86 10.60
C SER A 1102 -38.56 -9.86 10.33
N VAL A 1103 -37.89 -9.96 9.18
CA VAL A 1103 -36.90 -8.95 8.76
C VAL A 1103 -37.55 -7.60 8.52
N GLU A 1104 -38.68 -7.56 7.78
CA GLU A 1104 -39.41 -6.31 7.55
C GLU A 1104 -40.03 -5.75 8.84
N GLU A 1105 -40.61 -6.58 9.72
CA GLU A 1105 -41.22 -6.09 10.97
C GLU A 1105 -40.21 -5.71 12.06
N GLU A 1106 -39.23 -6.57 12.36
CA GLU A 1106 -38.41 -6.51 13.58
C GLU A 1106 -36.97 -5.99 13.36
N LEU A 1107 -36.27 -6.44 12.29
CA LEU A 1107 -34.90 -5.99 12.02
C LEU A 1107 -34.85 -4.55 11.53
N VAL A 1108 -35.57 -4.26 10.43
CA VAL A 1108 -35.57 -2.98 9.72
C VAL A 1108 -35.84 -1.82 10.66
N ASP A 1109 -34.93 -0.84 10.69
CA ASP A 1109 -35.11 0.42 11.42
C ASP A 1109 -36.47 1.07 11.07
N PRO A 1110 -37.39 1.29 12.04
CA PRO A 1110 -38.65 1.98 11.82
C PRO A 1110 -38.52 3.39 11.25
N ALA A 1111 -37.31 3.97 11.20
CA ALA A 1111 -37.00 5.17 10.43
C ALA A 1111 -37.12 5.04 8.90
N MET A 1112 -37.03 3.82 8.35
CA MET A 1112 -37.07 3.58 6.90
C MET A 1112 -38.48 3.20 6.39
N LYS A 1113 -39.46 2.99 7.26
CA LYS A 1113 -40.80 2.53 6.88
C LYS A 1113 -41.69 3.72 6.44
N PRO A 1114 -42.58 3.55 5.44
CA PRO A 1114 -42.85 2.32 4.67
C PRO A 1114 -41.79 2.07 3.58
N LEU A 1115 -41.52 0.79 3.31
CA LEU A 1115 -40.61 0.33 2.25
C LEU A 1115 -41.37 -0.18 1.03
N PHE A 1116 -40.71 -0.18 -0.12
CA PHE A 1116 -41.14 -0.91 -1.31
C PHE A 1116 -40.55 -2.33 -1.33
N ARG A 1117 -41.23 -3.29 -1.98
CA ARG A 1117 -40.78 -4.71 -2.05
C ARG A 1117 -39.35 -4.88 -2.60
N ILE A 1118 -38.91 -3.99 -3.49
CA ILE A 1118 -37.54 -4.00 -4.04
C ILE A 1118 -36.50 -3.60 -2.99
N GLU A 1119 -36.84 -2.67 -2.10
CA GLU A 1119 -35.98 -2.26 -0.98
C GLU A 1119 -35.88 -3.36 0.08
N VAL A 1120 -36.97 -4.05 0.39
CA VAL A 1120 -36.95 -5.21 1.30
C VAL A 1120 -36.05 -6.33 0.76
N SER A 1121 -36.09 -6.60 -0.55
CA SER A 1121 -35.18 -7.54 -1.23
C SER A 1121 -33.72 -7.09 -1.18
N ALA A 1122 -33.46 -5.79 -1.39
CA ALA A 1122 -32.12 -5.22 -1.27
C ALA A 1122 -31.59 -5.25 0.17
N ILE A 1123 -32.45 -5.00 1.17
CA ILE A 1123 -32.12 -5.09 2.61
C ILE A 1123 -31.73 -6.51 2.97
N LEU A 1124 -32.50 -7.52 2.55
CA LEU A 1124 -32.17 -8.93 2.76
C LEU A 1124 -30.78 -9.26 2.19
N ARG A 1125 -30.49 -8.85 0.94
CA ARG A 1125 -29.18 -9.09 0.32
C ARG A 1125 -28.04 -8.31 1.00
N VAL A 1126 -28.26 -7.10 1.52
CA VAL A 1126 -27.26 -6.42 2.36
C VAL A 1126 -27.03 -7.15 3.67
N LEU A 1127 -28.08 -7.68 4.30
CA LEU A 1127 -27.94 -8.48 5.52
C LEU A 1127 -27.22 -9.81 5.25
N GLU A 1128 -27.49 -10.48 4.12
CA GLU A 1128 -26.74 -11.67 3.67
C GLU A 1128 -25.25 -11.35 3.50
N ILE A 1129 -24.92 -10.22 2.84
CA ILE A 1129 -23.53 -9.76 2.69
C ILE A 1129 -22.94 -9.37 4.05
N ALA A 1130 -23.72 -8.76 4.94
CA ALA A 1130 -23.29 -8.39 6.28
C ALA A 1130 -22.95 -9.61 7.12
N VAL A 1131 -23.84 -10.60 7.19
CA VAL A 1131 -23.62 -11.90 7.83
C VAL A 1131 -22.41 -12.61 7.21
N ASN A 1132 -22.24 -12.54 5.88
CA ASN A 1132 -21.05 -13.11 5.23
C ASN A 1132 -19.76 -12.34 5.58
N CYS A 1133 -19.82 -11.02 5.75
CA CYS A 1133 -18.69 -10.21 6.23
C CYS A 1133 -18.41 -10.42 7.73
N THR A 1134 -19.43 -10.68 8.54
CA THR A 1134 -19.29 -11.03 9.96
C THR A 1134 -19.13 -12.53 10.20
N ARG A 1135 -19.03 -13.38 9.17
CA ARG A 1135 -18.62 -14.78 9.35
C ARG A 1135 -17.37 -14.78 10.16
N THR A 1136 -17.40 -15.36 11.34
CA THR A 1136 -16.32 -15.05 12.26
C THR A 1136 -15.03 -15.77 11.89
N VAL A 1137 -15.03 -16.71 10.93
CA VAL A 1137 -13.79 -17.16 10.28
C VAL A 1137 -13.17 -16.02 9.49
N PRO A 1138 -11.90 -15.65 9.72
CA PRO A 1138 -11.19 -14.77 8.79
C PRO A 1138 -11.23 -15.29 7.35
N ALA A 1139 -11.10 -16.60 7.13
CA ALA A 1139 -11.09 -17.21 5.81
C ALA A 1139 -12.46 -17.18 5.08
N GLU A 1140 -13.59 -17.52 5.75
CA GLU A 1140 -14.93 -17.48 5.11
C GLU A 1140 -15.37 -16.07 4.71
N ARG A 1141 -14.97 -15.05 5.46
CA ARG A 1141 -15.32 -13.66 5.12
C ARG A 1141 -14.92 -13.39 3.67
N PRO A 1142 -15.77 -12.76 2.85
CA PRO A 1142 -15.32 -12.25 1.56
C PRO A 1142 -14.08 -11.37 1.75
N THR A 1143 -13.20 -11.30 0.76
CA THR A 1143 -12.25 -10.18 0.71
C THR A 1143 -13.03 -8.87 0.62
N SER A 1144 -12.41 -7.76 1.04
CA SER A 1144 -13.05 -6.43 0.90
C SER A 1144 -13.46 -6.12 -0.54
N ARG A 1145 -12.71 -6.62 -1.54
CA ARG A 1145 -13.11 -6.59 -2.96
C ARG A 1145 -14.41 -7.37 -3.21
N GLN A 1146 -14.48 -8.65 -2.84
CA GLN A 1146 -15.70 -9.45 -3.00
C GLN A 1146 -16.91 -8.85 -2.26
N ALA A 1147 -16.73 -8.26 -1.08
CA ALA A 1147 -17.78 -7.56 -0.36
C ALA A 1147 -18.23 -6.27 -1.08
N SER A 1148 -17.28 -5.51 -1.62
CA SER A 1148 -17.50 -4.34 -2.47
C SER A 1148 -18.30 -4.70 -3.73
N ASP A 1149 -17.86 -5.72 -4.48
CA ASP A 1149 -18.55 -6.26 -5.66
C ASP A 1149 -20.00 -6.65 -5.35
N LEU A 1150 -20.23 -7.39 -4.26
CA LEU A 1150 -21.58 -7.81 -3.85
C LEU A 1150 -22.48 -6.62 -3.48
N LEU A 1151 -21.98 -5.65 -2.71
CA LEU A 1151 -22.75 -4.45 -2.34
C LEU A 1151 -23.02 -3.54 -3.54
N VAL A 1152 -22.07 -3.40 -4.46
CA VAL A 1152 -22.24 -2.67 -5.72
C VAL A 1152 -23.30 -3.33 -6.60
N ASN A 1153 -23.33 -4.66 -6.67
CA ASN A 1153 -24.40 -5.38 -7.37
C ASN A 1153 -25.78 -5.12 -6.73
N VAL A 1154 -25.91 -5.18 -5.39
CA VAL A 1154 -27.18 -4.84 -4.71
C VAL A 1154 -27.58 -3.39 -4.96
N PHE A 1155 -26.65 -2.44 -4.97
CA PHE A 1155 -26.92 -1.03 -5.25
C PHE A 1155 -27.36 -0.80 -6.71
N ASN A 1156 -26.75 -1.49 -7.67
CA ASN A 1156 -27.15 -1.42 -9.08
C ASN A 1156 -28.50 -2.10 -9.35
N ASP A 1157 -28.83 -3.18 -8.63
CA ASP A 1157 -30.14 -3.85 -8.69
C ASP A 1157 -31.26 -3.05 -7.99
N SER A 1158 -30.91 -1.97 -7.28
CA SER A 1158 -31.84 -1.12 -6.49
C SER A 1158 -32.06 0.28 -7.07
N ALA A 1159 -31.55 0.57 -8.28
CA ALA A 1159 -31.45 1.93 -8.86
C ALA A 1159 -32.08 2.07 -10.26
#